data_AF-A0AA95ZJQ1-F1
#
_entry.id   AF-A0AA95ZJQ1-F1
#
_cell.length_a   1.000
_cell.length_b   1.000
_cell.length_c   1.000
_cell.angle_alpha   90.00
_cell.angle_beta   90.00
_cell.angle_gamma   90.00
#
_symmetry.space_group_name_H-M   'P 1'
#
loop_
_entity.id
_entity.type
_entity.pdbx_description
1 polymer ?
#
loop_
_entity_poly.entity_id
_entity_poly.type
_entity_poly.pdbx_seq_one_letter_code
_entity_poly.pdbx_strand_id
1 'polypeptide(L)'
;MLTLAPAQAVDTASTHLDLFRLSGSVFLLSWTLDAPSFGRPGVSLVGGGRRLASAAVTLGLSDGRERVVVAFRHGGHDGIVATLSDQGTAGDITARFDPALVHGMTEPQEILRDLTPKARLALASALVGPWPSLFGLSTTASYLSFLRQFLLCLSPKPAPALPVAVLVEGKILVETSVQGGLSPIKSIHRLDSAGLNRLDARPRLGAIDRAGQRALHFILDEGPARSAGLLLLQGETGFVIRALPARQAAPSLGRWWAGKSSTRDGLRNWIVEQLSGLSEQGRLLAIEMQRRSPLAVQNVRRSDDLPSAELDIALCNAGGLLLGGWFRDPDGLLDQMLLHRGEGAATPILDRLERFPALLAGSPGNEPRAATGFAALVPGYAAGAPVLQPRCELKLKSGTSLFLRPALQPADAVSVRARALAAIPPQHLTAEIMERTLAPMLAACQAQLREDRPEPRIKRFGKAPARPAASVVIPLYRAYEFLRVQIPAFAGDSWFADKAELIYVLDSPEHEAEVAHLLGGLYLAYGLPMQLVVMGRNGGFSAACNAGANLARGEALALVNSDVIPARDGWLPALIRKLDRRNRVGAVGPKLLYDDGSLQHAGLYFKRDSKGCWLNHHYFKGMPGHYAPANVERPVPGVTGACIVMSRALFTEIGGFDDAYVIGDYEDSDLCLKIRRAGFNIVYAPSVALYHLERQSISKSLDYTRGVASQHNSWLQTRRWDAQIELLMGEIDAPALARKPSLREPDILPRANLRRATAA
;
A
#
# COMPACT_ATOMS: atom_id res chain seq x y z
N MET A 1 67.59 -1.53 -31.36
CA MET A 1 68.46 -2.42 -32.17
C MET A 1 67.74 -3.75 -32.31
N LEU A 2 67.33 -4.10 -33.53
CA LEU A 2 66.55 -5.30 -33.86
C LEU A 2 67.43 -6.33 -34.56
N THR A 3 67.24 -7.61 -34.26
CA THR A 3 67.86 -8.76 -34.93
C THR A 3 66.76 -9.69 -35.48
N LEU A 4 66.92 -10.12 -36.73
CA LEU A 4 66.08 -11.04 -37.56
C LEU A 4 66.48 -12.52 -37.23
N ALA A 5 65.73 -13.62 -37.44
CA ALA A 5 64.68 -14.08 -38.38
C ALA A 5 64.07 -15.44 -37.85
N PRO A 6 63.31 -16.29 -38.60
CA PRO A 6 62.23 -16.10 -39.58
C PRO A 6 60.94 -16.93 -39.25
N ALA A 7 59.77 -16.41 -39.63
CA ALA A 7 58.66 -17.16 -40.22
C ALA A 7 57.69 -16.13 -40.80
N GLN A 8 57.23 -16.35 -42.03
CA GLN A 8 56.42 -15.44 -42.86
C GLN A 8 55.48 -14.53 -42.06
N ALA A 9 55.89 -13.28 -41.89
CA ALA A 9 55.01 -12.17 -41.53
C ALA A 9 55.30 -11.07 -42.55
N VAL A 10 54.26 -10.65 -43.26
CA VAL A 10 54.31 -9.42 -44.06
C VAL A 10 54.60 -8.29 -43.09
N ASP A 11 55.86 -7.87 -43.06
CA ASP A 11 56.35 -6.71 -42.31
C ASP A 11 55.97 -5.46 -43.11
N THR A 12 54.68 -5.19 -43.22
CA THR A 12 54.21 -3.84 -43.51
C THR A 12 54.14 -3.11 -42.19
N ALA A 13 55.05 -2.16 -42.01
CA ALA A 13 54.98 -1.15 -40.97
C ALA A 13 53.60 -0.46 -40.98
N SER A 14 52.61 -1.02 -40.27
CA SER A 14 51.32 -0.36 -40.09
C SER A 14 51.47 0.61 -38.92
N THR A 15 51.91 1.82 -39.25
CA THR A 15 51.63 2.99 -38.41
C THR A 15 50.17 2.96 -37.95
N HIS A 16 49.91 3.32 -36.69
CA HIS A 16 48.61 3.49 -36.02
C HIS A 16 48.13 2.40 -35.03
N LEU A 17 49.06 1.65 -34.41
CA LEU A 17 48.79 0.87 -33.20
C LEU A 17 49.39 1.59 -31.98
N ASP A 18 48.53 2.11 -31.10
CA ASP A 18 48.92 2.83 -29.89
C ASP A 18 48.54 2.01 -28.64
N LEU A 19 49.41 1.97 -27.63
CA LEU A 19 49.18 1.25 -26.38
C LEU A 19 49.21 2.20 -25.17
N PHE A 20 48.13 2.16 -24.41
CA PHE A 20 47.83 3.11 -23.35
C PHE A 20 47.67 2.40 -22.00
N ARG A 21 48.30 2.88 -20.93
CA ARG A 21 48.13 2.33 -19.58
C ARG A 21 46.96 3.02 -18.88
N LEU A 22 45.88 2.28 -18.63
CA LEU A 22 44.70 2.78 -17.94
C LEU A 22 44.85 2.77 -16.42
N SER A 23 45.47 1.73 -15.87
CA SER A 23 45.76 1.60 -14.44
C SER A 23 46.51 0.31 -14.13
N GLY A 24 47.59 0.37 -13.34
CA GLY A 24 48.30 -0.83 -12.86
C GLY A 24 48.64 -1.78 -14.02
N SER A 25 48.01 -2.97 -14.03
CA SER A 25 48.15 -3.99 -15.07
C SER A 25 47.08 -3.95 -16.17
N VAL A 26 46.21 -2.94 -16.21
CA VAL A 26 45.16 -2.81 -17.22
C VAL A 26 45.55 -1.77 -18.26
N PHE A 27 45.45 -2.19 -19.53
CA PHE A 27 45.89 -1.43 -20.70
C PHE A 27 44.76 -1.31 -21.71
N LEU A 28 44.90 -0.32 -22.60
CA LEU A 28 43.99 0.00 -23.67
C LEU A 28 44.81 0.02 -24.97
N LEU A 29 44.55 -0.95 -25.84
CA LEU A 29 45.11 -1.00 -27.18
C LEU A 29 44.19 -0.19 -28.11
N SER A 30 44.76 0.72 -28.89
CA SER A 30 44.06 1.53 -29.87
C SER A 30 44.61 1.21 -31.26
N TRP A 31 43.81 0.52 -32.08
CA TRP A 31 44.19 0.12 -33.42
C TRP A 31 43.33 0.85 -34.45
N THR A 32 43.93 1.75 -35.24
CA THR A 32 43.24 2.45 -36.33
C THR A 32 43.30 1.63 -37.62
N LEU A 33 42.16 1.48 -38.29
CA LEU A 33 42.02 0.73 -39.54
C LEU A 33 42.24 1.65 -40.73
N ASP A 34 43.01 1.20 -41.72
CA ASP A 34 43.32 2.00 -42.93
C ASP A 34 42.14 2.10 -43.91
N ALA A 35 41.18 1.16 -43.83
CA ALA A 35 39.95 1.16 -44.60
C ALA A 35 38.74 0.76 -43.71
N PRO A 36 37.50 1.17 -44.07
CA PRO A 36 36.29 0.69 -43.40
C PRO A 36 36.18 -0.83 -43.53
N SER A 37 35.92 -1.53 -42.43
CA SER A 37 35.79 -3.00 -42.45
C SER A 37 34.48 -3.44 -43.11
N PHE A 38 34.51 -4.55 -43.84
CA PHE A 38 33.32 -5.16 -44.42
C PHE A 38 32.41 -5.84 -43.38
N GLY A 39 32.94 -6.18 -42.19
CA GLY A 39 32.23 -6.76 -41.06
C GLY A 39 32.43 -6.00 -39.74
N ARG A 40 32.10 -6.63 -38.59
CA ARG A 40 32.48 -6.10 -37.27
C ARG A 40 33.93 -6.49 -36.97
N PRO A 41 34.88 -5.53 -36.91
CA PRO A 41 36.27 -5.86 -36.68
C PRO A 41 36.45 -6.38 -35.25
N GLY A 42 37.12 -7.52 -35.11
CA GLY A 42 37.40 -8.17 -33.85
C GLY A 42 38.90 -8.20 -33.58
N VAL A 43 39.31 -7.92 -32.34
CA VAL A 43 40.71 -8.04 -31.93
C VAL A 43 40.81 -9.12 -30.86
N SER A 44 41.63 -10.13 -31.13
CA SER A 44 42.00 -11.15 -30.15
C SER A 44 43.41 -10.87 -29.63
N LEU A 45 43.62 -11.10 -28.33
CA LEU A 45 44.91 -10.87 -27.67
C LEU A 45 45.42 -12.18 -27.10
N VAL A 46 46.68 -12.52 -27.37
CA VAL A 46 47.36 -13.72 -26.86
C VAL A 46 48.67 -13.33 -26.18
N GLY A 47 48.86 -13.76 -24.93
CA GLY A 47 50.10 -13.56 -24.17
C GLY A 47 50.50 -14.88 -23.49
N GLY A 48 51.78 -15.24 -23.55
CA GLY A 48 52.26 -16.51 -22.98
C GLY A 48 51.56 -17.76 -23.55
N GLY A 49 51.12 -17.70 -24.82
CA GLY A 49 50.39 -18.79 -25.49
C GLY A 49 48.91 -18.93 -25.08
N ARG A 50 48.37 -18.01 -24.27
CA ARG A 50 46.96 -18.04 -23.83
C ARG A 50 46.22 -16.77 -24.25
N ARG A 51 44.93 -16.93 -24.57
CA ARG A 51 44.04 -15.81 -24.89
C ARG A 51 43.80 -14.96 -23.64
N LEU A 52 44.00 -13.66 -23.76
CA LEU A 52 43.76 -12.70 -22.68
C LEU A 52 42.28 -12.31 -22.63
N ALA A 53 41.77 -12.09 -21.42
CA ALA A 53 40.46 -11.48 -21.23
C ALA A 53 40.50 -10.03 -21.70
N SER A 54 39.66 -9.70 -22.68
CA SER A 54 39.59 -8.37 -23.27
C SER A 54 38.15 -7.95 -23.57
N ALA A 55 37.94 -6.65 -23.64
CA ALA A 55 36.68 -6.04 -24.06
C ALA A 55 36.98 -4.96 -25.09
N ALA A 56 36.24 -4.95 -26.20
CA ALA A 56 36.52 -4.05 -27.32
C ALA A 56 35.32 -3.16 -27.65
N VAL A 57 35.61 -1.98 -28.20
CA VAL A 57 34.63 -1.07 -28.80
C VAL A 57 35.19 -0.51 -30.11
N THR A 58 34.38 -0.51 -31.17
CA THR A 58 34.73 0.08 -32.47
C THR A 58 34.23 1.52 -32.53
N LEU A 59 35.11 2.43 -32.93
CA LEU A 59 34.94 3.88 -32.84
C LEU A 59 35.20 4.53 -34.21
N GLY A 60 34.24 5.31 -34.71
CA GLY A 60 34.44 6.07 -35.95
C GLY A 60 35.29 7.33 -35.76
N LEU A 61 36.19 7.59 -36.71
CA LEU A 61 37.06 8.76 -36.79
C LEU A 61 36.48 9.85 -37.70
N SER A 62 36.94 11.10 -37.53
CA SER A 62 36.49 12.25 -38.30
C SER A 62 36.87 12.22 -39.77
N ASP A 63 37.89 11.44 -40.12
CA ASP A 63 38.35 11.20 -41.50
C ASP A 63 37.61 10.03 -42.19
N GLY A 64 36.62 9.42 -41.51
CA GLY A 64 35.83 8.30 -42.03
C GLY A 64 36.42 6.92 -41.77
N ARG A 65 37.62 6.82 -41.18
CA ARG A 65 38.21 5.54 -40.75
C ARG A 65 37.59 5.04 -39.44
N GLU A 66 37.88 3.80 -39.09
CA GLU A 66 37.49 3.21 -37.81
C GLU A 66 38.69 2.92 -36.92
N ARG A 67 38.47 2.92 -35.61
CA ARG A 67 39.45 2.60 -34.58
C ARG A 67 38.85 1.59 -33.62
N VAL A 68 39.50 0.44 -33.46
CA VAL A 68 39.12 -0.56 -32.47
C VAL A 68 39.92 -0.31 -31.20
N VAL A 69 39.20 -0.07 -30.10
CA VAL A 69 39.79 0.14 -28.78
C VAL A 69 39.53 -1.07 -27.92
N VAL A 70 40.58 -1.69 -27.39
CA VAL A 70 40.53 -2.94 -26.64
C VAL A 70 41.13 -2.76 -25.25
N ALA A 71 40.30 -2.87 -24.21
CA ALA A 71 40.78 -2.94 -22.83
C ALA A 71 41.15 -4.39 -22.47
N PHE A 72 42.29 -4.59 -21.80
CA PHE A 72 42.73 -5.92 -21.35
C PHE A 72 43.61 -5.83 -20.11
N ARG A 73 43.71 -6.94 -19.38
CA ARG A 73 44.61 -7.08 -18.22
C ARG A 73 45.90 -7.81 -18.64
N HIS A 74 47.03 -7.17 -18.44
CA HIS A 74 48.36 -7.75 -18.60
C HIS A 74 48.68 -8.67 -17.41
N GLY A 75 49.06 -9.92 -17.72
CA GLY A 75 49.39 -10.96 -16.75
C GLY A 75 50.88 -11.12 -16.44
N GLY A 76 51.74 -10.17 -16.85
CA GLY A 76 53.19 -10.28 -16.68
C GLY A 76 53.90 -11.06 -17.79
N HIS A 77 53.30 -11.13 -18.99
CA HIS A 77 53.87 -11.83 -20.14
C HIS A 77 54.54 -10.85 -21.11
N ASP A 78 55.82 -11.08 -21.42
CA ASP A 78 56.54 -10.30 -22.42
C ASP A 78 56.05 -10.64 -23.85
N GLY A 79 55.79 -9.61 -24.65
CA GLY A 79 55.41 -9.74 -26.06
C GLY A 79 54.02 -10.34 -26.31
N ILE A 80 52.98 -9.53 -26.09
CA ILE A 80 51.59 -9.83 -26.45
C ILE A 80 51.42 -9.73 -27.97
N VAL A 81 50.70 -10.69 -28.55
CA VAL A 81 50.28 -10.65 -29.96
C VAL A 81 48.81 -10.28 -30.02
N ALA A 82 48.49 -9.21 -30.75
CA ALA A 82 47.13 -8.84 -31.12
C ALA A 82 46.86 -9.25 -32.56
N THR A 83 45.74 -9.92 -32.77
CA THR A 83 45.25 -10.32 -34.10
C THR A 83 43.95 -9.59 -34.38
N LEU A 84 43.97 -8.73 -35.40
CA LEU A 84 42.81 -8.08 -35.95
C LEU A 84 42.21 -8.95 -37.06
N SER A 85 40.94 -9.30 -36.92
CA SER A 85 40.14 -10.01 -37.92
C SER A 85 38.96 -9.14 -38.34
N ASP A 86 38.85 -8.77 -39.61
CA ASP A 86 37.79 -7.88 -40.12
C ASP A 86 36.77 -8.58 -41.04
N GLN A 87 36.89 -9.90 -41.19
CA GLN A 87 36.13 -10.75 -42.12
C GLN A 87 36.21 -10.32 -43.60
N GLY A 88 37.18 -9.49 -43.97
CA GLY A 88 37.47 -9.10 -45.34
C GLY A 88 38.37 -10.09 -46.09
N THR A 89 38.70 -9.75 -47.33
CA THR A 89 39.60 -10.53 -48.20
C THR A 89 41.09 -10.35 -47.88
N ALA A 90 41.44 -9.45 -46.96
CA ALA A 90 42.82 -9.08 -46.64
C ALA A 90 43.53 -10.03 -45.64
N GLY A 91 42.82 -10.99 -45.03
CA GLY A 91 43.37 -11.89 -44.02
C GLY A 91 43.59 -11.22 -42.65
N ASP A 92 43.92 -12.02 -41.64
CA ASP A 92 44.16 -11.53 -40.28
C ASP A 92 45.48 -10.73 -40.20
N ILE A 93 45.42 -9.54 -39.60
CA ILE A 93 46.61 -8.70 -39.36
C ILE A 93 47.08 -8.93 -37.93
N THR A 94 48.36 -9.23 -37.74
CA THR A 94 48.95 -9.44 -36.41
C THR A 94 49.96 -8.36 -36.06
N ALA A 95 49.93 -7.89 -34.82
CA ALA A 95 50.89 -6.95 -34.27
C ALA A 95 51.40 -7.46 -32.93
N ARG A 96 52.71 -7.42 -32.71
CA ARG A 96 53.34 -7.79 -31.44
C ARG A 96 53.78 -6.53 -30.69
N PHE A 97 53.45 -6.45 -29.42
CA PHE A 97 53.85 -5.33 -28.56
C PHE A 97 54.15 -5.82 -27.14
N ASP A 98 54.89 -5.01 -26.38
CA ASP A 98 55.21 -5.30 -24.99
C ASP A 98 54.66 -4.20 -24.06
N PRO A 99 53.65 -4.50 -23.23
CA PRO A 99 53.11 -3.54 -22.27
C PRO A 99 54.12 -3.05 -21.22
N ALA A 100 55.21 -3.79 -20.98
CA ALA A 100 56.25 -3.38 -20.03
C ALA A 100 56.97 -2.09 -20.47
N LEU A 101 57.03 -1.83 -21.78
CA LEU A 101 57.69 -0.67 -22.37
C LEU A 101 56.84 0.63 -22.30
N VAL A 102 55.56 0.53 -21.92
CA VAL A 102 54.70 1.71 -21.77
C VAL A 102 54.88 2.31 -20.38
N HIS A 103 55.59 3.44 -20.34
CA HIS A 103 55.83 4.24 -19.14
C HIS A 103 54.82 5.39 -19.04
N GLY A 104 54.29 5.62 -17.85
CA GLY A 104 53.32 6.70 -17.59
C GLY A 104 51.85 6.27 -17.76
N MET A 105 50.96 7.16 -17.31
CA MET A 105 49.52 7.01 -17.46
C MET A 105 49.07 7.75 -18.71
N THR A 106 48.06 7.24 -19.39
CA THR A 106 47.58 7.84 -20.64
C THR A 106 46.92 9.19 -20.44
N GLU A 107 47.22 10.13 -21.33
CA GLU A 107 46.50 11.39 -21.41
C GLU A 107 45.18 11.22 -22.17
N PRO A 108 44.03 11.65 -21.60
CA PRO A 108 42.74 11.49 -22.27
C PRO A 108 42.64 12.13 -23.66
N GLN A 109 43.40 13.20 -23.91
CA GLN A 109 43.39 13.91 -25.18
C GLN A 109 43.90 13.05 -26.34
N GLU A 110 44.88 12.17 -26.08
CA GLU A 110 45.46 11.28 -27.09
C GLU A 110 44.44 10.24 -27.55
N ILE A 111 43.70 9.64 -26.62
CA ILE A 111 42.65 8.65 -26.95
C ILE A 111 41.50 9.31 -27.71
N LEU A 112 41.14 10.56 -27.34
CA LEU A 112 40.04 11.31 -27.96
C LEU A 112 40.39 11.89 -29.33
N ARG A 113 41.67 11.87 -29.72
CA ARG A 113 42.16 12.41 -30.99
C ARG A 113 41.43 11.76 -32.16
N ASP A 114 40.94 12.59 -33.07
CA ASP A 114 40.22 12.20 -34.29
C ASP A 114 38.88 11.47 -34.08
N LEU A 115 38.46 11.18 -32.85
CA LEU A 115 37.18 10.51 -32.60
C LEU A 115 36.00 11.43 -32.93
N THR A 116 35.02 10.90 -33.67
CA THR A 116 33.72 11.56 -33.88
C THR A 116 32.98 11.77 -32.55
N PRO A 117 32.06 12.75 -32.45
CA PRO A 117 31.26 12.96 -31.24
C PRO A 117 30.54 11.68 -30.76
N LYS A 118 29.98 10.89 -31.68
CA LYS A 118 29.32 9.60 -31.35
C LYS A 118 30.32 8.58 -30.78
N ALA A 119 31.51 8.46 -31.37
CA ALA A 119 32.57 7.58 -30.89
C ALA A 119 33.06 7.96 -29.49
N ARG A 120 33.20 9.27 -29.20
CA ARG A 120 33.58 9.75 -27.86
C ARG A 120 32.59 9.29 -26.79
N LEU A 121 31.28 9.35 -27.07
CA LEU A 121 30.23 8.90 -26.16
C LEU A 121 30.20 7.37 -26.01
N ALA A 122 30.46 6.63 -27.08
CA ALA A 122 30.56 5.17 -27.04
C ALA A 122 31.74 4.71 -26.15
N LEU A 123 32.90 5.34 -26.28
CA LEU A 123 34.05 5.08 -25.43
C LEU A 123 33.77 5.49 -23.97
N ALA A 124 33.16 6.64 -23.73
CA ALA A 124 32.75 7.06 -22.39
C ALA A 124 31.80 6.04 -21.73
N SER A 125 30.84 5.52 -22.50
CA SER A 125 29.90 4.50 -22.05
C SER A 125 30.60 3.18 -21.70
N ALA A 126 31.61 2.78 -22.47
CA ALA A 126 32.40 1.58 -22.20
C ALA A 126 33.25 1.73 -20.93
N LEU A 127 33.92 2.88 -20.79
CA LEU A 127 34.72 3.24 -19.63
C LEU A 127 33.87 3.39 -18.36
N VAL A 128 32.62 3.85 -18.43
CA VAL A 128 31.80 4.02 -17.22
C VAL A 128 30.97 2.79 -16.88
N GLY A 129 30.51 2.06 -17.89
CA GLY A 129 29.59 0.94 -17.72
C GLY A 129 30.32 -0.40 -17.49
N PRO A 130 30.54 -1.19 -18.55
CA PRO A 130 30.96 -2.59 -18.40
C PRO A 130 32.43 -2.78 -18.00
N TRP A 131 33.36 -1.93 -18.47
CA TRP A 131 34.80 -2.18 -18.30
C TRP A 131 35.29 -2.10 -16.84
N PRO A 132 34.85 -1.14 -16.01
CA PRO A 132 35.32 -1.05 -14.64
C PRO A 132 35.06 -2.30 -13.81
N SER A 133 33.87 -2.89 -13.94
CA SER A 133 33.50 -4.12 -13.25
C SER A 133 34.29 -5.33 -13.78
N LEU A 134 34.44 -5.44 -15.11
CA LEU A 134 35.18 -6.53 -15.75
C LEU A 134 36.65 -6.57 -15.34
N PHE A 135 37.27 -5.41 -15.14
CA PHE A 135 38.69 -5.28 -14.85
C PHE A 135 38.99 -4.83 -13.41
N GLY A 136 37.99 -4.78 -12.51
CA GLY A 136 38.18 -4.38 -11.11
C GLY A 136 38.75 -2.96 -10.95
N LEU A 137 38.29 -2.01 -11.76
CA LEU A 137 38.81 -0.64 -11.79
C LEU A 137 37.98 0.36 -10.97
N SER A 138 36.77 -0.02 -10.55
CA SER A 138 35.78 0.92 -9.97
C SER A 138 36.24 1.65 -8.70
N THR A 139 37.26 1.16 -8.01
CA THR A 139 37.83 1.79 -6.80
C THR A 139 39.31 2.15 -6.96
N THR A 140 39.87 1.97 -8.16
CA THR A 140 41.32 2.10 -8.38
C THR A 140 41.70 3.56 -8.64
N ALA A 141 42.48 4.17 -7.73
CA ALA A 141 42.75 5.61 -7.73
C ALA A 141 43.31 6.17 -9.06
N SER A 142 44.28 5.49 -9.68
CA SER A 142 44.86 5.88 -10.97
C SER A 142 43.81 5.89 -12.09
N TYR A 143 42.94 4.87 -12.11
CA TYR A 143 41.84 4.80 -13.07
C TYR A 143 40.80 5.89 -12.84
N LEU A 144 40.40 6.14 -11.59
CA LEU A 144 39.41 7.17 -11.25
C LEU A 144 39.91 8.58 -11.62
N SER A 145 41.21 8.84 -11.43
CA SER A 145 41.86 10.08 -11.85
C SER A 145 41.82 10.23 -13.38
N PHE A 146 42.24 9.19 -14.12
CA PHE A 146 42.16 9.17 -15.58
C PHE A 146 40.72 9.39 -16.07
N LEU A 147 39.77 8.63 -15.54
CA LEU A 147 38.36 8.70 -15.94
C LEU A 147 37.78 10.10 -15.69
N ARG A 148 38.10 10.72 -14.55
CA ARG A 148 37.67 12.09 -14.25
C ARG A 148 38.21 13.08 -15.28
N GLN A 149 39.50 13.01 -15.60
CA GLN A 149 40.11 13.88 -16.61
C GLN A 149 39.49 13.64 -17.99
N PHE A 150 39.29 12.38 -18.38
CA PHE A 150 38.63 12.00 -19.63
C PHE A 150 37.23 12.58 -19.76
N LEU A 151 36.41 12.46 -18.71
CA LEU A 151 35.06 13.01 -18.69
C LEU A 151 35.06 14.54 -18.75
N LEU A 152 36.01 15.20 -18.11
CA LEU A 152 36.16 16.66 -18.19
C LEU A 152 36.67 17.13 -19.56
N CYS A 153 37.42 16.33 -20.31
CA CYS A 153 37.71 16.63 -21.72
C CYS A 153 36.44 16.61 -22.59
N LEU A 154 35.48 15.74 -22.27
CA LEU A 154 34.18 15.69 -22.98
C LEU A 154 33.23 16.83 -22.57
N SER A 155 33.28 17.23 -21.31
CA SER A 155 32.48 18.33 -20.77
C SER A 155 33.32 19.15 -19.79
N PRO A 156 34.02 20.19 -20.28
CA PRO A 156 34.97 20.96 -19.44
C PRO A 156 34.32 21.69 -18.26
N LYS A 157 33.07 22.14 -18.43
CA LYS A 157 32.27 22.80 -17.39
C LYS A 157 30.90 22.14 -17.30
N PRO A 158 30.81 20.94 -16.70
CA PRO A 158 29.56 20.21 -16.63
C PRO A 158 28.57 20.96 -15.75
N ALA A 159 27.31 21.07 -16.20
CA ALA A 159 26.25 21.71 -15.43
C ALA A 159 26.05 20.99 -14.08
N PRO A 160 25.66 21.70 -13.00
CA PRO A 160 25.55 21.09 -11.69
C PRO A 160 24.28 20.24 -11.55
N ALA A 161 24.39 19.13 -10.83
CA ALA A 161 23.29 18.39 -10.24
C ALA A 161 23.22 18.76 -8.75
N LEU A 162 22.27 19.63 -8.41
CA LEU A 162 22.21 20.29 -7.11
C LEU A 162 21.37 19.46 -6.13
N PRO A 163 21.84 19.22 -4.89
CA PRO A 163 20.99 18.75 -3.82
C PRO A 163 20.04 19.89 -3.45
N VAL A 164 18.75 19.67 -3.65
CA VAL A 164 17.76 20.75 -3.54
C VAL A 164 16.81 20.59 -2.35
N ALA A 165 16.61 19.37 -1.86
CA ALA A 165 15.86 19.13 -0.63
C ALA A 165 16.35 17.91 0.14
N VAL A 166 16.45 18.03 1.47
CA VAL A 166 16.60 16.88 2.37
C VAL A 166 15.23 16.23 2.58
N LEU A 167 15.20 14.89 2.50
CA LEU A 167 14.03 14.05 2.68
C LEU A 167 14.11 13.32 4.04
N VAL A 168 13.69 12.07 4.11
CA VAL A 168 13.80 11.19 5.29
C VAL A 168 14.99 10.24 5.15
N GLU A 169 15.46 9.69 6.26
CA GLU A 169 16.44 8.56 6.28
C GLU A 169 17.72 8.83 5.48
N GLY A 170 18.25 10.06 5.56
CA GLY A 170 19.47 10.45 4.86
C GLY A 170 19.31 10.72 3.36
N LYS A 171 18.11 10.55 2.80
CA LYS A 171 17.86 10.73 1.37
C LYS A 171 17.76 12.21 0.98
N ILE A 172 18.20 12.51 -0.23
CA ILE A 172 18.21 13.88 -0.78
C ILE A 172 17.59 13.87 -2.18
N LEU A 173 16.73 14.84 -2.44
CA LEU A 173 16.25 15.17 -3.78
C LEU A 173 17.29 16.01 -4.51
N VAL A 174 17.66 15.57 -5.71
CA VAL A 174 18.61 16.26 -6.58
C VAL A 174 17.90 16.76 -7.83
N GLU A 175 18.24 17.97 -8.27
CA GLU A 175 17.72 18.61 -9.49
C GLU A 175 18.87 18.99 -10.43
N THR A 176 18.68 18.73 -11.72
CA THR A 176 19.55 19.20 -12.81
C THR A 176 18.69 19.48 -14.05
N SER A 177 19.26 20.12 -15.08
CA SER A 177 18.66 20.17 -16.43
C SER A 177 19.37 19.22 -17.39
N VAL A 178 18.67 18.76 -18.42
CA VAL A 178 19.20 17.98 -19.56
C VAL A 178 18.56 18.44 -20.88
N GLN A 179 19.21 18.14 -22.01
CA GLN A 179 18.69 18.44 -23.34
C GLN A 179 17.41 17.63 -23.64
N GLY A 180 16.48 18.23 -24.40
CA GLY A 180 15.16 17.64 -24.70
C GLY A 180 15.21 16.32 -25.44
N GLY A 181 16.18 16.16 -26.35
CA GLY A 181 16.40 14.94 -27.14
C GLY A 181 17.13 13.81 -26.41
N LEU A 182 17.34 13.90 -25.08
CA LEU A 182 17.99 12.84 -24.32
C LEU A 182 17.12 11.57 -24.33
N SER A 183 17.71 10.46 -24.79
CA SER A 183 17.11 9.12 -24.69
C SER A 183 16.79 8.74 -23.24
N PRO A 184 15.84 7.82 -22.97
CA PRO A 184 15.58 7.33 -21.62
C PRO A 184 16.87 6.93 -20.89
N ILE A 185 16.99 7.36 -19.64
CA ILE A 185 18.18 7.10 -18.81
C ILE A 185 18.12 5.63 -18.36
N LYS A 186 19.13 4.84 -18.76
CA LYS A 186 19.27 3.41 -18.40
C LYS A 186 20.03 3.22 -17.09
N SER A 187 21.01 4.07 -16.83
CA SER A 187 21.84 3.98 -15.63
C SER A 187 22.37 5.34 -15.21
N ILE A 188 22.55 5.47 -13.90
CA ILE A 188 23.12 6.65 -13.26
C ILE A 188 24.34 6.16 -12.47
N HIS A 189 25.49 6.79 -12.69
CA HIS A 189 26.71 6.49 -11.94
C HIS A 189 27.22 7.75 -11.25
N ARG A 190 27.83 7.56 -10.09
CA ARG A 190 28.54 8.58 -9.33
C ARG A 190 30.03 8.27 -9.38
N LEU A 191 30.82 9.26 -9.77
CA LEU A 191 32.28 9.22 -9.74
C LEU A 191 32.78 10.22 -8.71
N ASP A 192 33.41 9.74 -7.65
CA ASP A 192 34.06 10.58 -6.64
C ASP A 192 35.29 9.87 -6.04
N SER A 193 35.78 10.37 -4.89
CA SER A 193 36.93 9.79 -4.20
C SER A 193 36.67 8.40 -3.60
N ALA A 194 35.41 8.00 -3.41
CA ALA A 194 35.05 6.68 -2.93
C ALA A 194 35.01 5.64 -4.06
N GLY A 195 34.80 6.09 -5.31
CA GLY A 195 34.85 5.23 -6.49
C GLY A 195 33.88 5.63 -7.59
N LEU A 196 33.73 4.73 -8.55
CA LEU A 196 32.70 4.75 -9.58
C LEU A 196 31.58 3.78 -9.18
N ASN A 197 30.47 4.31 -8.70
CA ASN A 197 29.35 3.53 -8.16
C ASN A 197 28.09 3.75 -8.99
N ARG A 198 27.38 2.67 -9.32
CA ARG A 198 26.04 2.76 -9.90
C ARG A 198 25.03 3.13 -8.81
N LEU A 199 24.16 4.07 -9.10
CA LEU A 199 23.10 4.53 -8.19
C LEU A 199 21.79 3.84 -8.59
N ASP A 200 21.09 3.29 -7.61
CA ASP A 200 19.72 2.80 -7.79
C ASP A 200 18.72 3.94 -7.60
N ALA A 201 18.66 4.80 -8.61
CA ALA A 201 17.80 5.98 -8.61
C ALA A 201 16.85 5.93 -9.82
N ARG A 202 15.58 6.27 -9.59
CA ARG A 202 14.57 6.38 -10.65
C ARG A 202 14.46 7.84 -11.10
N PRO A 203 15.03 8.22 -12.26
CA PRO A 203 15.00 9.61 -12.70
C PRO A 203 13.64 10.01 -13.25
N ARG A 204 13.15 11.18 -12.84
CA ARG A 204 12.00 11.85 -13.44
C ARG A 204 12.44 12.96 -14.38
N LEU A 205 12.08 12.84 -15.66
CA LEU A 205 12.22 13.92 -16.63
C LEU A 205 10.95 14.76 -16.72
N GLY A 206 11.11 16.09 -16.63
CA GLY A 206 10.04 17.07 -16.83
C GLY A 206 9.70 17.28 -18.31
N ALA A 207 8.79 18.23 -18.56
CA ALA A 207 8.48 18.69 -19.91
C ALA A 207 9.66 19.48 -20.52
N ILE A 208 9.69 19.57 -21.85
CA ILE A 208 10.64 20.40 -22.58
C ILE A 208 10.22 21.86 -22.42
N ASP A 209 11.14 22.71 -21.96
CA ASP A 209 10.93 24.15 -21.86
C ASP A 209 11.21 24.86 -23.19
N ARG A 210 11.01 26.18 -23.22
CA ARG A 210 11.23 27.01 -24.42
C ARG A 210 12.69 27.00 -24.91
N ALA A 211 13.64 26.67 -24.04
CA ALA A 211 15.05 26.55 -24.38
C ALA A 211 15.44 25.12 -24.81
N GLY A 212 14.46 24.23 -25.01
CA GLY A 212 14.70 22.85 -25.39
C GLY A 212 15.30 22.00 -24.25
N GLN A 213 15.29 22.49 -23.00
CA GLN A 213 15.80 21.75 -21.84
C GLN A 213 14.66 21.06 -21.08
N ARG A 214 15.00 20.04 -20.29
CA ARG A 214 14.11 19.32 -19.39
C ARG A 214 14.72 19.32 -18.00
N ALA A 215 13.91 19.63 -16.99
CA ALA A 215 14.33 19.40 -15.61
C ALA A 215 14.37 17.89 -15.33
N LEU A 216 15.42 17.43 -14.66
CA LEU A 216 15.65 16.05 -14.27
C LEU A 216 15.76 16.00 -12.74
N HIS A 217 14.97 15.12 -12.12
CA HIS A 217 14.96 14.92 -10.68
C HIS A 217 15.21 13.46 -10.34
N PHE A 218 15.88 13.18 -9.24
CA PHE A 218 16.05 11.83 -8.71
C PHE A 218 16.39 11.92 -7.21
N ILE A 219 16.24 10.81 -6.50
CA ILE A 219 16.55 10.71 -5.07
C ILE A 219 17.81 9.88 -4.90
N LEU A 220 18.71 10.35 -4.03
CA LEU A 220 19.93 9.64 -3.63
C LEU A 220 19.85 9.22 -2.16
N ASP A 221 20.39 8.05 -1.82
CA ASP A 221 20.41 7.49 -0.46
C ASP A 221 21.34 8.23 0.50
N GLU A 222 22.41 8.80 -0.03
CA GLU A 222 23.40 9.53 0.75
C GLU A 222 23.56 10.95 0.21
N GLY A 223 23.80 11.88 1.13
CA GLY A 223 24.15 13.25 0.77
C GLY A 223 25.42 13.34 -0.08
N PRO A 224 25.66 14.50 -0.73
CA PRO A 224 26.84 14.70 -1.56
C PRO A 224 28.14 14.33 -0.80
N ALA A 225 29.08 13.69 -1.51
CA ALA A 225 30.35 13.26 -0.95
C ALA A 225 31.11 14.38 -0.24
N ARG A 226 32.10 14.00 0.58
CA ARG A 226 33.08 14.96 1.16
C ARG A 226 33.81 15.76 0.08
N SER A 227 34.00 15.19 -1.11
CA SER A 227 34.66 15.80 -2.26
C SER A 227 33.70 15.97 -3.44
N ALA A 228 33.93 16.97 -4.30
CA ALA A 228 33.12 17.18 -5.50
C ALA A 228 33.28 16.03 -6.49
N GLY A 229 32.17 15.44 -6.91
CA GLY A 229 32.10 14.32 -7.83
C GLY A 229 31.57 14.70 -9.20
N LEU A 230 31.42 13.69 -10.06
CA LEU A 230 30.66 13.76 -11.29
C LEU A 230 29.49 12.78 -11.21
N LEU A 231 28.35 13.19 -11.75
CA LEU A 231 27.20 12.33 -11.98
C LEU A 231 27.10 12.05 -13.48
N LEU A 232 26.96 10.78 -13.82
CA LEU A 232 27.04 10.26 -15.19
C LEU A 232 25.72 9.59 -15.52
N LEU A 233 24.97 10.20 -16.44
CA LEU A 233 23.66 9.71 -16.87
C LEU A 233 23.83 9.07 -18.25
N GLN A 234 23.58 7.77 -18.33
CA GLN A 234 23.75 7.00 -19.55
C GLN A 234 22.38 6.53 -20.06
N GLY A 235 22.07 6.87 -21.31
CA GLY A 235 20.92 6.36 -22.05
C GLY A 235 21.35 5.41 -23.17
N GLU A 236 20.45 5.14 -24.11
CA GLU A 236 20.76 4.27 -25.27
C GLU A 236 21.73 4.90 -26.25
N THR A 237 21.55 6.19 -26.50
CA THR A 237 22.30 6.97 -27.49
C THR A 237 22.87 8.26 -26.91
N GLY A 238 22.55 8.57 -25.65
CA GLY A 238 22.98 9.77 -24.96
C GLY A 238 23.85 9.47 -23.74
N PHE A 239 24.82 10.35 -23.47
CA PHE A 239 25.66 10.31 -22.27
C PHE A 239 25.82 11.73 -21.76
N VAL A 240 25.47 11.96 -20.49
CA VAL A 240 25.42 13.30 -19.89
C VAL A 240 26.25 13.34 -18.62
N ILE A 241 27.11 14.35 -18.52
CA ILE A 241 27.99 14.57 -17.37
C ILE A 241 27.46 15.78 -16.60
N ARG A 242 27.31 15.63 -15.28
CA ARG A 242 26.94 16.70 -14.36
C ARG A 242 27.94 16.81 -13.23
N ALA A 243 28.22 18.03 -12.79
CA ALA A 243 29.00 18.25 -11.57
C ALA A 243 28.14 17.92 -10.36
N LEU A 244 28.64 17.06 -9.47
CA LEU A 244 28.02 16.82 -8.17
C LEU A 244 28.81 17.62 -7.11
N PRO A 245 28.27 18.71 -6.57
CA PRO A 245 29.00 19.57 -5.65
C PRO A 245 29.37 18.83 -4.36
N ALA A 246 30.51 19.19 -3.77
CA ALA A 246 30.87 18.73 -2.42
C ALA A 246 29.92 19.35 -1.40
N ARG A 247 29.50 18.58 -0.37
CA ARG A 247 28.72 19.03 0.81
C ARG A 247 28.00 20.39 0.64
N GLN A 248 26.89 20.39 -0.10
CA GLN A 248 26.02 21.55 -0.19
C GLN A 248 24.79 21.34 0.71
N ALA A 249 24.53 22.30 1.61
CA ALA A 249 23.35 22.25 2.46
C ALA A 249 22.08 22.40 1.61
N ALA A 250 21.14 21.48 1.78
CA ALA A 250 19.82 21.57 1.19
C ALA A 250 18.78 21.88 2.27
N PRO A 251 17.76 22.70 1.98
CA PRO A 251 16.66 22.92 2.91
C PRO A 251 15.80 21.65 3.06
N SER A 252 14.89 21.64 4.04
CA SER A 252 13.83 20.62 4.12
C SER A 252 12.96 20.62 2.86
N LEU A 253 12.36 19.48 2.50
CA LEU A 253 11.41 19.39 1.38
C LEU A 253 10.32 20.45 1.41
N GLY A 254 9.67 20.69 2.56
CA GLY A 254 8.61 21.70 2.68
C GLY A 254 9.09 23.11 2.33
N ARG A 255 10.27 23.52 2.84
CA ARG A 255 10.88 24.82 2.52
C ARG A 255 11.33 24.92 1.07
N TRP A 256 11.85 23.84 0.48
CA TRP A 256 12.19 23.82 -0.94
C TRP A 256 10.95 23.92 -1.82
N TRP A 257 9.86 23.25 -1.43
CA TRP A 257 8.61 23.22 -2.18
C TRP A 257 7.82 24.53 -2.08
N ALA A 258 7.95 25.24 -0.95
CA ALA A 258 7.30 26.53 -0.74
C ALA A 258 7.55 27.50 -1.91
N GLY A 259 6.48 28.06 -2.46
CA GLY A 259 6.54 29.00 -3.58
C GLY A 259 6.76 28.37 -4.97
N LYS A 260 6.99 27.05 -5.07
CA LYS A 260 7.00 26.34 -6.36
C LYS A 260 5.56 25.99 -6.73
N SER A 261 5.02 26.78 -7.66
CA SER A 261 3.60 26.87 -7.99
C SER A 261 2.91 25.54 -8.33
N SER A 262 1.57 25.61 -8.38
CA SER A 262 0.62 24.58 -8.82
C SER A 262 0.79 24.07 -10.26
N THR A 263 1.85 24.43 -10.97
CA THR A 263 2.12 23.96 -12.35
C THR A 263 3.05 22.74 -12.39
N ARG A 264 3.60 22.31 -11.25
CA ARG A 264 4.50 21.16 -11.13
C ARG A 264 3.82 19.87 -10.61
N ASP A 265 2.55 19.63 -10.96
CA ASP A 265 1.79 18.46 -10.46
C ASP A 265 2.49 17.12 -10.68
N GLY A 266 3.06 16.92 -11.87
CA GLY A 266 3.75 15.67 -12.18
C GLY A 266 5.00 15.46 -11.31
N LEU A 267 5.68 16.55 -10.91
CA LEU A 267 6.81 16.45 -9.99
C LEU A 267 6.33 16.16 -8.57
N ARG A 268 5.25 16.84 -8.14
CA ARG A 268 4.63 16.60 -6.83
C ARG A 268 4.24 15.13 -6.68
N ASN A 269 3.47 14.60 -7.64
CA ASN A 269 2.97 13.22 -7.59
C ASN A 269 4.12 12.22 -7.60
N TRP A 270 5.16 12.46 -8.42
CA TRP A 270 6.34 11.61 -8.41
C TRP A 270 7.08 11.64 -7.07
N ILE A 271 7.28 12.82 -6.45
CA ILE A 271 7.88 12.90 -5.11
C ILE A 271 7.04 12.14 -4.08
N VAL A 272 5.71 12.30 -4.11
CA VAL A 272 4.80 11.58 -3.20
C VAL A 272 4.92 10.06 -3.39
N GLU A 273 4.92 9.59 -4.63
CA GLU A 273 5.08 8.18 -4.98
C GLU A 273 6.43 7.62 -4.52
N GLN A 274 7.53 8.35 -4.77
CA GLN A 274 8.84 7.93 -4.31
C GLN A 274 8.93 7.88 -2.78
N LEU A 275 8.53 8.96 -2.09
CA LEU A 275 8.60 9.05 -0.63
C LEU A 275 7.83 7.94 0.07
N SER A 276 6.64 7.62 -0.45
CA SER A 276 5.78 6.60 0.16
C SER A 276 6.32 5.19 -0.02
N GLY A 277 7.14 4.95 -1.05
CA GLY A 277 7.84 3.68 -1.24
C GLY A 277 9.09 3.52 -0.38
N LEU A 278 9.51 4.55 0.36
CA LEU A 278 10.71 4.48 1.21
C LEU A 278 10.41 3.87 2.58
N SER A 279 9.48 4.49 3.32
CA SER A 279 9.15 4.13 4.70
C SER A 279 7.89 4.83 5.19
N GLU A 280 7.44 4.50 6.41
CA GLU A 280 6.31 5.20 7.05
C GLU A 280 6.63 6.69 7.31
N GLN A 281 7.88 7.03 7.68
CA GLN A 281 8.29 8.43 7.79
C GLN A 281 8.21 9.15 6.44
N GLY A 282 8.59 8.47 5.36
CA GLY A 282 8.46 8.98 4.00
C GLY A 282 6.99 9.22 3.61
N ARG A 283 6.11 8.26 3.93
CA ARG A 283 4.65 8.40 3.74
C ARG A 283 4.08 9.60 4.49
N LEU A 284 4.46 9.80 5.75
CA LEU A 284 4.03 10.95 6.55
C LEU A 284 4.54 12.28 5.99
N LEU A 285 5.81 12.34 5.56
CA LEU A 285 6.37 13.52 4.90
C LEU A 285 5.62 13.85 3.59
N ALA A 286 5.23 12.84 2.82
CA ALA A 286 4.44 13.01 1.60
C ALA A 286 3.04 13.58 1.89
N ILE A 287 2.38 13.14 2.97
CA ILE A 287 1.10 13.68 3.42
C ILE A 287 1.25 15.13 3.90
N GLU A 288 2.27 15.40 4.72
CA GLU A 288 2.56 16.73 5.25
C GLU A 288 2.82 17.75 4.14
N MET A 289 3.67 17.40 3.17
CA MET A 289 4.00 18.26 2.02
C MET A 289 2.72 18.69 1.28
N GLN A 290 1.83 17.73 1.03
CA GLN A 290 0.59 17.98 0.30
C GLN A 290 -0.39 18.88 1.06
N ARG A 291 -0.44 18.75 2.40
CA ARG A 291 -1.27 19.57 3.30
C ARG A 291 -0.75 21.00 3.45
N ARG A 292 0.57 21.19 3.53
CA ARG A 292 1.19 22.53 3.65
C ARG A 292 1.12 23.34 2.36
N SER A 293 1.01 22.69 1.21
CA SER A 293 0.97 23.35 -0.10
C SER A 293 -0.05 22.67 -1.01
N PRO A 294 -1.37 22.77 -0.73
CA PRO A 294 -2.40 22.15 -1.55
C PRO A 294 -2.40 22.73 -2.96
N LEU A 295 -2.74 21.90 -3.95
CA LEU A 295 -2.97 22.35 -5.32
C LEU A 295 -4.34 23.03 -5.42
N ALA A 296 -4.46 23.99 -6.33
CA ALA A 296 -5.75 24.60 -6.64
C ALA A 296 -6.74 23.55 -7.16
N VAL A 297 -7.96 23.56 -6.62
CA VAL A 297 -9.07 22.73 -7.10
C VAL A 297 -9.39 23.13 -8.54
N GLN A 298 -9.66 22.15 -9.39
CA GLN A 298 -10.04 22.36 -10.78
C GLN A 298 -11.33 21.59 -11.06
N ASN A 299 -12.37 22.29 -11.45
CA ASN A 299 -13.61 21.73 -11.93
C ASN A 299 -13.96 22.37 -13.27
N VAL A 300 -14.81 21.71 -14.05
CA VAL A 300 -15.32 22.24 -15.30
C VAL A 300 -16.76 22.65 -15.06
N ARG A 301 -16.98 23.94 -14.80
CA ARG A 301 -18.30 24.54 -14.65
C ARG A 301 -18.50 25.54 -15.80
N ARG A 302 -19.05 25.08 -16.92
CA ARG A 302 -19.35 25.90 -18.11
C ARG A 302 -20.87 26.10 -18.26
N SER A 303 -21.29 26.85 -19.27
CA SER A 303 -22.70 26.99 -19.68
C SER A 303 -23.35 25.63 -19.94
N ASP A 304 -24.69 25.62 -19.99
CA ASP A 304 -25.49 24.40 -19.98
C ASP A 304 -25.25 23.48 -21.19
N ASP A 305 -24.76 24.05 -22.29
CA ASP A 305 -24.49 23.39 -23.59
C ASP A 305 -23.05 22.84 -23.71
N LEU A 306 -22.19 23.04 -22.70
CA LEU A 306 -20.82 22.53 -22.74
C LEU A 306 -20.59 21.44 -21.70
N PRO A 307 -19.64 20.51 -21.95
CA PRO A 307 -19.28 19.51 -20.97
C PRO A 307 -18.88 20.16 -19.65
N SER A 308 -19.45 19.65 -18.56
CA SER A 308 -19.15 20.07 -17.20
C SER A 308 -18.89 18.85 -16.34
N ALA A 309 -17.98 18.96 -15.39
CA ALA A 309 -17.57 17.84 -14.56
C ALA A 309 -16.85 18.29 -13.29
N GLU A 310 -16.92 17.44 -12.29
CA GLU A 310 -16.23 17.62 -11.02
C GLU A 310 -15.76 16.26 -10.49
N LEU A 311 -14.65 16.30 -9.75
CA LEU A 311 -14.17 15.16 -8.99
C LEU A 311 -14.31 15.49 -7.50
N ASP A 312 -15.24 14.82 -6.83
CA ASP A 312 -15.54 15.03 -5.42
C ASP A 312 -14.64 14.16 -4.53
N ILE A 313 -14.39 12.93 -4.99
CA ILE A 313 -13.72 11.86 -4.26
C ILE A 313 -12.51 11.38 -5.07
N ALA A 314 -11.37 11.29 -4.40
CA ALA A 314 -10.14 10.71 -4.95
C ALA A 314 -9.29 10.09 -3.84
N LEU A 315 -9.78 8.99 -3.29
CA LEU A 315 -9.24 8.36 -2.09
C LEU A 315 -8.20 7.33 -2.48
N CYS A 316 -6.99 7.42 -1.94
CA CYS A 316 -5.88 6.52 -2.28
C CYS A 316 -5.43 5.73 -1.05
N ASN A 317 -5.36 4.41 -1.18
CA ASN A 317 -4.76 3.50 -0.19
C ASN A 317 -4.20 2.24 -0.90
N ALA A 318 -3.81 1.22 -0.14
CA ALA A 318 -3.28 -0.03 -0.68
C ALA A 318 -4.25 -0.76 -1.66
N GLY A 319 -5.56 -0.49 -1.58
CA GLY A 319 -6.57 -1.01 -2.52
C GLY A 319 -6.57 -0.30 -3.89
N GLY A 320 -5.89 0.85 -4.02
CA GLY A 320 -5.81 1.65 -5.25
C GLY A 320 -6.37 3.06 -5.05
N LEU A 321 -6.87 3.66 -6.14
CA LEU A 321 -7.51 4.97 -6.13
C LEU A 321 -9.02 4.85 -6.41
N LEU A 322 -9.85 5.18 -5.42
CA LEU A 322 -11.29 5.32 -5.59
C LEU A 322 -11.59 6.76 -6.03
N LEU A 323 -12.07 6.90 -7.25
CA LEU A 323 -12.56 8.14 -7.84
C LEU A 323 -14.08 8.20 -7.73
N GLY A 324 -14.62 9.39 -7.48
CA GLY A 324 -16.04 9.65 -7.52
C GLY A 324 -16.32 11.11 -7.84
N GLY A 325 -17.43 11.36 -8.52
CA GLY A 325 -17.84 12.70 -8.92
C GLY A 325 -19.01 12.67 -9.88
N TRP A 326 -19.12 13.70 -10.71
CA TRP A 326 -20.17 13.81 -11.71
C TRP A 326 -19.66 14.46 -13.00
N PHE A 327 -20.34 14.17 -14.12
CA PHE A 327 -20.16 14.89 -15.37
C PHE A 327 -21.48 15.07 -16.12
N ARG A 328 -21.57 16.10 -16.96
CA ARG A 328 -22.59 16.32 -17.97
C ARG A 328 -21.90 16.41 -19.32
N ASP A 329 -22.44 15.69 -20.29
CA ASP A 329 -21.95 15.68 -21.67
C ASP A 329 -23.15 15.55 -22.63
N PRO A 330 -23.95 16.62 -22.80
CA PRO A 330 -25.22 16.55 -23.51
C PRO A 330 -25.05 16.13 -24.99
N ASP A 331 -23.98 16.57 -25.63
CA ASP A 331 -23.70 16.32 -27.05
C ASP A 331 -22.74 15.13 -27.28
N GLY A 332 -22.40 14.38 -26.23
CA GLY A 332 -21.49 13.24 -26.35
C GLY A 332 -20.09 13.62 -26.84
N LEU A 333 -19.56 14.76 -26.38
CA LEU A 333 -18.27 15.31 -26.79
C LEU A 333 -17.09 14.67 -26.05
N LEU A 334 -17.31 13.98 -24.94
CA LEU A 334 -16.25 13.31 -24.18
C LEU A 334 -15.71 12.11 -24.97
N ASP A 335 -14.40 12.12 -25.22
CA ASP A 335 -13.67 11.05 -25.90
C ASP A 335 -12.93 10.15 -24.89
N GLN A 336 -12.13 10.76 -24.02
CA GLN A 336 -11.36 10.02 -23.01
C GLN A 336 -11.37 10.72 -21.66
N MET A 337 -11.26 9.91 -20.61
CA MET A 337 -10.94 10.36 -19.27
C MET A 337 -9.63 9.71 -18.84
N LEU A 338 -8.59 10.51 -18.66
CA LEU A 338 -7.20 10.09 -18.45
C LEU A 338 -6.71 10.48 -17.06
N LEU A 339 -6.32 9.49 -16.27
CA LEU A 339 -5.79 9.69 -14.93
C LEU A 339 -4.25 9.75 -14.99
N HIS A 340 -3.69 10.85 -14.50
CA HIS A 340 -2.24 11.09 -14.48
C HIS A 340 -1.57 10.56 -13.20
N ARG A 341 -0.33 10.07 -13.34
CA ARG A 341 0.56 9.63 -12.25
C ARG A 341 1.82 10.50 -12.19
N GLY A 342 2.68 10.27 -11.20
CA GLY A 342 3.99 10.91 -11.10
C GLY A 342 4.91 10.59 -12.29
N GLU A 343 4.79 9.38 -12.81
CA GLU A 343 5.54 8.88 -13.97
C GLU A 343 4.69 7.92 -14.82
N GLY A 344 5.06 7.75 -16.09
CA GLY A 344 4.41 6.85 -17.03
C GLY A 344 3.27 7.49 -17.83
N ALA A 345 2.64 6.68 -18.68
CA ALA A 345 1.50 7.11 -19.48
C ALA A 345 0.25 7.30 -18.60
N ALA A 346 -0.57 8.29 -18.95
CA ALA A 346 -1.86 8.47 -18.30
C ALA A 346 -2.76 7.24 -18.53
N THR A 347 -3.50 6.84 -17.50
CA THR A 347 -4.35 5.65 -17.55
C THR A 347 -5.76 6.05 -18.01
N PRO A 348 -6.31 5.49 -19.11
CA PRO A 348 -7.69 5.70 -19.47
C PRO A 348 -8.63 5.00 -18.48
N ILE A 349 -9.66 5.72 -18.03
CA ILE A 349 -10.58 5.25 -16.98
C ILE A 349 -12.06 5.39 -17.36
N LEU A 350 -12.37 5.92 -18.55
CA LEU A 350 -13.76 6.18 -18.96
C LEU A 350 -14.63 4.90 -19.00
N ASP A 351 -14.05 3.78 -19.42
CA ASP A 351 -14.69 2.46 -19.50
C ASP A 351 -14.76 1.73 -18.15
N ARG A 352 -14.09 2.27 -17.13
CA ARG A 352 -14.08 1.73 -15.76
C ARG A 352 -15.10 2.42 -14.85
N LEU A 353 -15.80 3.43 -15.37
CA LEU A 353 -16.75 4.21 -14.59
C LEU A 353 -18.04 3.43 -14.39
N GLU A 354 -18.38 3.18 -13.13
CA GLU A 354 -19.74 2.85 -12.72
C GLU A 354 -20.54 4.14 -12.75
N ARG A 355 -21.54 4.22 -13.63
CA ARG A 355 -22.32 5.45 -13.89
C ARG A 355 -23.72 5.32 -13.34
N PHE A 356 -24.23 6.38 -12.75
CA PHE A 356 -25.58 6.44 -12.20
C PHE A 356 -26.20 7.83 -12.35
N PRO A 357 -27.53 7.95 -12.37
CA PRO A 357 -28.19 9.26 -12.41
C PRO A 357 -27.81 10.13 -11.21
N ALA A 358 -27.52 11.40 -11.46
CA ALA A 358 -27.26 12.40 -10.43
C ALA A 358 -28.05 13.69 -10.71
N LEU A 359 -28.38 14.41 -9.63
CA LEU A 359 -29.01 15.72 -9.70
C LEU A 359 -28.09 16.74 -9.03
N LEU A 360 -27.70 17.77 -9.77
CA LEU A 360 -26.92 18.88 -9.27
C LEU A 360 -27.87 19.94 -8.71
N ALA A 361 -27.56 20.46 -7.52
CA ALA A 361 -28.30 21.57 -6.94
C ALA A 361 -28.21 22.79 -7.86
N GLY A 362 -29.37 23.37 -8.21
CA GLY A 362 -29.43 24.66 -8.89
C GLY A 362 -29.01 25.79 -7.95
N SER A 363 -28.60 26.93 -8.52
CA SER A 363 -28.56 28.20 -7.77
C SER A 363 -29.93 28.49 -7.14
N PRO A 364 -30.04 29.24 -6.03
CA PRO A 364 -31.32 29.55 -5.42
C PRO A 364 -32.31 30.12 -6.45
N GLY A 365 -33.41 29.41 -6.71
CA GLY A 365 -34.42 29.76 -7.73
C GLY A 365 -34.36 28.99 -9.06
N ASN A 366 -33.35 28.15 -9.29
CA ASN A 366 -33.26 27.28 -10.48
C ASN A 366 -33.59 25.82 -10.18
N GLU A 367 -34.17 25.13 -11.16
CA GLU A 367 -34.44 23.69 -11.08
C GLU A 367 -33.14 22.85 -10.98
N PRO A 368 -33.19 21.68 -10.31
CA PRO A 368 -32.08 20.74 -10.27
C PRO A 368 -31.67 20.29 -11.68
N ARG A 369 -30.36 20.18 -11.91
CA ARG A 369 -29.84 19.82 -13.24
C ARG A 369 -29.45 18.36 -13.29
N ALA A 370 -29.95 17.63 -14.29
CA ALA A 370 -29.57 16.24 -14.53
C ALA A 370 -28.08 16.14 -14.91
N ALA A 371 -27.39 15.20 -14.28
CA ALA A 371 -26.00 14.84 -14.53
C ALA A 371 -25.79 13.33 -14.40
N THR A 372 -24.60 12.87 -14.80
CA THR A 372 -24.15 11.50 -14.62
C THR A 372 -23.17 11.46 -13.45
N GLY A 373 -23.60 10.89 -12.33
CA GLY A 373 -22.70 10.53 -11.23
C GLY A 373 -21.83 9.35 -11.66
N PHE A 374 -20.61 9.28 -11.15
CA PHE A 374 -19.73 8.15 -11.40
C PHE A 374 -18.89 7.79 -10.19
N ALA A 375 -18.49 6.52 -10.13
CA ALA A 375 -17.44 6.02 -9.27
C ALA A 375 -16.55 5.02 -10.02
N ALA A 376 -15.27 4.94 -9.66
CA ALA A 376 -14.35 3.96 -10.22
C ALA A 376 -13.20 3.67 -9.28
N LEU A 377 -12.82 2.40 -9.16
CA LEU A 377 -11.56 2.02 -8.55
C LEU A 377 -10.50 1.82 -9.64
N VAL A 378 -9.32 2.41 -9.42
CA VAL A 378 -8.13 2.17 -10.24
C VAL A 378 -7.13 1.37 -9.40
N PRO A 379 -7.09 0.03 -9.56
CA PRO A 379 -6.16 -0.83 -8.81
C PRO A 379 -4.70 -0.46 -9.08
N GLY A 380 -3.86 -0.62 -8.06
CA GLY A 380 -2.41 -0.36 -8.17
C GLY A 380 -2.04 1.08 -8.52
N TYR A 381 -2.96 2.03 -8.35
CA TYR A 381 -2.64 3.45 -8.52
C TYR A 381 -1.56 3.86 -7.50
N ALA A 382 -0.48 4.46 -8.02
CA ALA A 382 0.62 5.00 -7.22
C ALA A 382 1.23 3.99 -6.21
N ALA A 383 1.08 2.68 -6.43
CA ALA A 383 1.44 1.62 -5.47
C ALA A 383 0.89 1.86 -4.04
N GLY A 384 -0.26 2.53 -3.92
CA GLY A 384 -0.89 2.87 -2.64
C GLY A 384 -0.34 4.13 -1.96
N ALA A 385 0.57 4.87 -2.60
CA ALA A 385 1.02 6.17 -2.09
C ALA A 385 -0.18 7.14 -1.92
N PRO A 386 -0.24 7.94 -0.84
CA PRO A 386 -1.38 8.80 -0.53
C PRO A 386 -1.36 10.06 -1.41
N VAL A 387 -1.67 9.91 -2.70
CA VAL A 387 -1.84 11.04 -3.62
C VAL A 387 -3.19 11.70 -3.34
N LEU A 388 -3.17 12.85 -2.65
CA LEU A 388 -4.39 13.46 -2.08
C LEU A 388 -5.14 14.37 -3.06
N GLN A 389 -4.52 14.72 -4.19
CA GLN A 389 -5.12 15.56 -5.24
C GLN A 389 -4.65 15.09 -6.63
N PRO A 390 -5.05 13.88 -7.07
CA PRO A 390 -4.67 13.38 -8.40
C PRO A 390 -5.26 14.27 -9.49
N ARG A 391 -4.60 14.29 -10.65
CA ARG A 391 -5.05 15.04 -11.83
C ARG A 391 -5.74 14.11 -12.81
N CYS A 392 -6.96 14.47 -13.18
CA CYS A 392 -7.69 13.82 -14.25
C CYS A 392 -7.82 14.77 -15.44
N GLU A 393 -7.70 14.25 -16.65
CA GLU A 393 -7.84 14.98 -17.91
C GLU A 393 -9.05 14.44 -18.67
N LEU A 394 -9.93 15.32 -19.10
CA LEU A 394 -11.02 15.02 -20.02
C LEU A 394 -10.59 15.47 -21.41
N LYS A 395 -10.46 14.52 -22.34
CA LYS A 395 -10.26 14.84 -23.76
C LYS A 395 -11.60 14.83 -24.46
N LEU A 396 -11.87 15.90 -25.18
CA LEU A 396 -13.05 16.01 -26.03
C LEU A 396 -12.72 15.56 -27.46
N LYS A 397 -13.73 15.12 -28.21
CA LYS A 397 -13.64 14.73 -29.62
C LYS A 397 -13.13 15.86 -30.53
N SER A 398 -13.25 17.11 -30.09
CA SER A 398 -12.68 18.29 -30.77
C SER A 398 -11.14 18.42 -30.61
N GLY A 399 -10.51 17.59 -29.78
CA GLY A 399 -9.10 17.70 -29.39
C GLY A 399 -8.86 18.61 -28.17
N THR A 400 -9.90 19.27 -27.65
CA THR A 400 -9.78 20.10 -26.45
C THR A 400 -9.53 19.23 -25.20
N SER A 401 -8.62 19.68 -24.32
CA SER A 401 -8.34 19.02 -23.04
C SER A 401 -8.82 19.90 -21.88
N LEU A 402 -9.59 19.30 -20.97
CA LEU A 402 -10.05 19.91 -19.73
C LEU A 402 -9.44 19.15 -18.55
N PHE A 403 -9.25 19.80 -17.40
CA PHE A 403 -8.60 19.17 -16.25
C PHE A 403 -9.48 19.25 -15.01
N LEU A 404 -9.53 18.13 -14.28
CA LEU A 404 -10.19 18.00 -12.99
C LEU A 404 -9.14 17.73 -11.91
N ARG A 405 -9.31 18.40 -10.78
CA ARG A 405 -8.54 18.17 -9.56
C ARG A 405 -9.44 18.39 -8.35
N PRO A 406 -9.52 17.40 -7.44
CA PRO A 406 -10.41 17.48 -6.29
C PRO A 406 -9.83 18.43 -5.23
N ALA A 407 -10.67 18.79 -4.26
CA ALA A 407 -10.21 19.29 -2.98
C ALA A 407 -9.28 18.26 -2.31
N LEU A 408 -8.46 18.73 -1.36
CA LEU A 408 -7.52 17.89 -0.63
C LEU A 408 -8.27 16.74 0.07
N GLN A 409 -7.92 15.50 -0.29
CA GLN A 409 -8.55 14.30 0.24
C GLN A 409 -7.91 13.85 1.56
N PRO A 410 -8.64 13.11 2.41
CA PRO A 410 -8.07 12.55 3.62
C PRO A 410 -7.03 11.45 3.32
N ALA A 411 -6.15 11.19 4.28
CA ALA A 411 -5.11 10.18 4.20
C ALA A 411 -5.26 9.08 5.28
N ASP A 412 -5.98 9.38 6.37
CA ASP A 412 -6.24 8.43 7.44
C ASP A 412 -7.35 7.45 7.07
N ALA A 413 -7.20 6.19 7.46
CA ALA A 413 -8.11 5.12 7.06
C ALA A 413 -9.56 5.33 7.55
N VAL A 414 -9.77 6.02 8.68
CA VAL A 414 -11.12 6.31 9.20
C VAL A 414 -11.87 7.25 8.26
N SER A 415 -11.26 8.38 7.91
CA SER A 415 -11.87 9.36 7.02
C SER A 415 -11.98 8.86 5.58
N VAL A 416 -10.99 8.08 5.11
CA VAL A 416 -11.06 7.40 3.82
C VAL A 416 -12.24 6.43 3.77
N ARG A 417 -12.41 5.57 4.79
CA ARG A 417 -13.56 4.66 4.88
C ARG A 417 -14.89 5.41 4.86
N ALA A 418 -15.02 6.47 5.66
CA ALA A 418 -16.24 7.28 5.72
C ALA A 418 -16.59 7.91 4.35
N ARG A 419 -15.61 8.47 3.65
CA ARG A 419 -15.83 9.05 2.31
C ARG A 419 -16.09 7.98 1.25
N ALA A 420 -15.44 6.82 1.32
CA ALA A 420 -15.67 5.72 0.39
C ALA A 420 -17.11 5.20 0.50
N LEU A 421 -17.66 5.11 1.71
CA LEU A 421 -19.06 4.74 1.95
C LEU A 421 -20.07 5.77 1.43
N ALA A 422 -19.64 7.01 1.19
CA ALA A 422 -20.48 8.06 0.60
C ALA A 422 -20.30 8.18 -0.93
N ALA A 423 -19.44 7.37 -1.55
CA ALA A 423 -19.08 7.55 -2.95
C ALA A 423 -20.18 7.14 -3.94
N ILE A 424 -21.05 6.20 -3.55
CA ILE A 424 -22.13 5.68 -4.38
C ILE A 424 -23.41 5.71 -3.57
N PRO A 425 -24.50 6.35 -4.06
CA PRO A 425 -25.77 6.33 -3.35
C PRO A 425 -26.30 4.89 -3.17
N PRO A 426 -26.85 4.53 -1.99
CA PRO A 426 -27.26 3.16 -1.67
C PRO A 426 -28.19 2.49 -2.69
N GLN A 427 -29.06 3.27 -3.36
CA GLN A 427 -30.00 2.77 -4.36
C GLN A 427 -29.36 2.34 -5.68
N HIS A 428 -28.15 2.83 -5.99
CA HIS A 428 -27.41 2.48 -7.21
C HIS A 428 -26.38 1.37 -6.98
N LEU A 429 -26.26 0.89 -5.74
CA LEU A 429 -25.26 -0.09 -5.35
C LEU A 429 -25.74 -1.51 -5.63
N THR A 430 -25.00 -2.21 -6.50
CA THR A 430 -25.16 -3.64 -6.79
C THR A 430 -24.00 -4.43 -6.19
N ALA A 431 -24.13 -5.77 -6.11
CA ALA A 431 -23.06 -6.63 -5.63
C ALA A 431 -21.80 -6.55 -6.52
N GLU A 432 -21.96 -6.43 -7.84
CA GLU A 432 -20.84 -6.26 -8.78
C GLU A 432 -20.14 -4.91 -8.59
N ILE A 433 -20.91 -3.82 -8.47
CA ILE A 433 -20.35 -2.48 -8.21
C ILE A 433 -19.61 -2.50 -6.87
N MET A 434 -20.20 -3.08 -5.82
CA MET A 434 -19.55 -3.24 -4.51
C MET A 434 -18.19 -3.93 -4.64
N GLU A 435 -18.16 -5.09 -5.29
CA GLU A 435 -16.96 -5.92 -5.44
C GLU A 435 -15.85 -5.22 -6.24
N ARG A 436 -16.22 -4.56 -7.35
CA ARG A 436 -15.25 -3.93 -8.26
C ARG A 436 -14.78 -2.55 -7.80
N THR A 437 -15.54 -1.84 -6.97
CA THR A 437 -15.24 -0.45 -6.60
C THR A 437 -14.96 -0.22 -5.12
N LEU A 438 -15.93 -0.50 -4.23
CA LEU A 438 -15.85 -0.11 -2.83
C LEU A 438 -15.12 -1.13 -1.96
N ALA A 439 -15.38 -2.42 -2.14
CA ALA A 439 -14.88 -3.47 -1.26
C ALA A 439 -13.35 -3.49 -1.13
N PRO A 440 -12.54 -3.35 -2.21
CA PRO A 440 -11.08 -3.34 -2.06
C PRO A 440 -10.57 -2.13 -1.26
N MET A 441 -11.18 -0.96 -1.46
CA MET A 441 -10.85 0.27 -0.74
C MET A 441 -11.19 0.14 0.75
N LEU A 442 -12.38 -0.40 1.08
CA LEU A 442 -12.84 -0.61 2.45
C LEU A 442 -12.02 -1.70 3.16
N ALA A 443 -11.70 -2.81 2.48
CA ALA A 443 -10.86 -3.87 3.02
C ALA A 443 -9.46 -3.37 3.36
N ALA A 444 -8.85 -2.56 2.49
CA ALA A 444 -7.55 -1.93 2.77
C ALA A 444 -7.61 -0.97 3.96
N CYS A 445 -8.71 -0.20 4.12
CA CYS A 445 -8.92 0.61 5.32
C CYS A 445 -9.00 -0.24 6.59
N GLN A 446 -9.76 -1.33 6.57
CA GLN A 446 -9.91 -2.20 7.76
C GLN A 446 -8.61 -2.93 8.11
N ALA A 447 -7.83 -3.37 7.11
CA ALA A 447 -6.51 -3.94 7.34
C ALA A 447 -5.58 -2.92 8.02
N GLN A 448 -5.49 -1.69 7.50
CA GLN A 448 -4.69 -0.64 8.10
C GLN A 448 -5.16 -0.29 9.53
N LEU A 449 -6.47 -0.20 9.75
CA LEU A 449 -7.03 0.06 11.08
C LEU A 449 -6.81 -1.07 12.09
N ARG A 450 -6.56 -2.28 11.62
CA ARG A 450 -6.18 -3.42 12.47
C ARG A 450 -4.69 -3.38 12.81
N GLU A 451 -3.84 -3.12 11.83
CA GLU A 451 -2.37 -3.05 11.97
C GLU A 451 -1.93 -1.88 12.84
N ASP A 452 -2.49 -0.68 12.62
CA ASP A 452 -2.08 0.54 13.34
C ASP A 452 -2.71 0.66 14.74
N ARG A 453 -3.19 -0.44 15.35
CA ARG A 453 -3.99 -0.37 16.58
C ARG A 453 -3.10 -0.03 17.79
N PRO A 454 -3.32 1.12 18.46
CA PRO A 454 -2.55 1.44 19.66
C PRO A 454 -2.90 0.50 20.80
N GLU A 455 -1.94 0.23 21.69
CA GLU A 455 -2.21 -0.54 22.91
C GLU A 455 -3.27 0.15 23.78
N PRO A 456 -4.24 -0.59 24.32
CA PRO A 456 -5.28 -0.01 25.16
C PRO A 456 -4.71 0.35 26.53
N ARG A 457 -5.20 1.46 27.09
CA ARG A 457 -4.88 1.89 28.46
C ARG A 457 -5.88 1.27 29.43
N ILE A 458 -5.41 0.84 30.60
CA ILE A 458 -6.25 0.12 31.56
C ILE A 458 -6.38 0.91 32.85
N LYS A 459 -7.61 1.15 33.31
CA LYS A 459 -7.94 1.65 34.64
C LYS A 459 -8.72 0.59 35.41
N ARG A 460 -8.44 0.46 36.70
CA ARG A 460 -9.07 -0.52 37.59
C ARG A 460 -9.75 0.18 38.75
N PHE A 461 -10.94 -0.30 39.09
CA PHE A 461 -11.73 0.16 40.22
C PHE A 461 -12.00 -1.06 41.12
N GLY A 462 -11.44 -1.04 42.33
CA GLY A 462 -11.49 -2.18 43.24
C GLY A 462 -10.63 -3.37 42.82
N LYS A 463 -10.79 -4.49 43.53
CA LYS A 463 -10.04 -5.73 43.31
C LYS A 463 -10.97 -6.79 42.70
N ALA A 464 -10.71 -7.15 41.45
CA ALA A 464 -11.47 -8.20 40.76
C ALA A 464 -11.31 -9.57 41.46
N PRO A 465 -12.27 -10.50 41.26
CA PRO A 465 -12.14 -11.88 41.74
C PRO A 465 -10.83 -12.53 41.25
N ALA A 466 -10.17 -13.29 42.12
CA ALA A 466 -8.90 -13.94 41.80
C ALA A 466 -9.04 -15.02 40.72
N ARG A 467 -10.19 -15.71 40.72
CA ARG A 467 -10.56 -16.75 39.74
C ARG A 467 -12.01 -16.53 39.31
N PRO A 468 -12.28 -15.56 38.42
CA PRO A 468 -13.63 -15.32 37.95
C PRO A 468 -14.13 -16.55 37.17
N ALA A 469 -15.38 -16.95 37.40
CA ALA A 469 -16.05 -17.98 36.60
C ALA A 469 -16.40 -17.45 35.19
N ALA A 470 -16.70 -16.16 35.11
CA ALA A 470 -17.07 -15.50 33.86
C ALA A 470 -16.43 -14.11 33.75
N SER A 471 -16.11 -13.70 32.52
CA SER A 471 -15.76 -12.34 32.18
C SER A 471 -16.87 -11.71 31.36
N VAL A 472 -17.37 -10.57 31.81
CA VAL A 472 -18.40 -9.80 31.12
C VAL A 472 -17.73 -8.61 30.44
N VAL A 473 -17.73 -8.62 29.12
CA VAL A 473 -17.09 -7.60 28.29
C VAL A 473 -18.17 -6.74 27.66
N ILE A 474 -18.09 -5.43 27.90
CA ILE A 474 -19.11 -4.45 27.50
C ILE A 474 -18.45 -3.30 26.74
N PRO A 475 -18.61 -3.21 25.41
CA PRO A 475 -18.12 -2.07 24.64
C PRO A 475 -18.95 -0.82 24.92
N LEU A 476 -18.29 0.34 24.97
CA LEU A 476 -18.86 1.66 25.24
C LEU A 476 -18.50 2.63 24.12
N TYR A 477 -19.54 3.23 23.52
CA TYR A 477 -19.39 4.31 22.55
C TYR A 477 -20.46 5.39 22.75
N ARG A 478 -20.05 6.56 23.25
CA ARG A 478 -20.84 7.82 23.29
C ARG A 478 -22.22 7.80 23.98
N ALA A 479 -22.64 6.68 24.58
CA ALA A 479 -23.85 6.53 25.38
C ALA A 479 -23.51 5.77 26.67
N TYR A 480 -23.38 6.50 27.78
CA TYR A 480 -22.88 5.98 29.07
C TYR A 480 -23.91 6.06 30.19
N GLU A 481 -25.04 6.72 29.93
CA GLU A 481 -26.15 6.89 30.85
C GLU A 481 -26.70 5.55 31.36
N PHE A 482 -26.70 4.52 30.51
CA PHE A 482 -27.17 3.18 30.85
C PHE A 482 -26.34 2.50 31.93
N LEU A 483 -25.07 2.89 32.13
CA LEU A 483 -24.23 2.35 33.19
C LEU A 483 -24.81 2.61 34.58
N ARG A 484 -25.59 3.68 34.73
CA ARG A 484 -26.28 4.02 35.99
C ARG A 484 -27.40 3.05 36.35
N VAL A 485 -27.87 2.26 35.39
CA VAL A 485 -28.90 1.22 35.59
C VAL A 485 -28.28 -0.18 35.56
N GLN A 486 -27.33 -0.40 34.65
CA GLN A 486 -26.68 -1.69 34.46
C GLN A 486 -25.82 -2.11 35.64
N ILE A 487 -24.98 -1.20 36.16
CA ILE A 487 -24.07 -1.53 37.27
C ILE A 487 -24.82 -1.90 38.56
N PRO A 488 -25.86 -1.15 39.00
CA PRO A 488 -26.66 -1.57 40.15
C PRO A 488 -27.32 -2.94 39.95
N ALA A 489 -27.84 -3.23 38.75
CA ALA A 489 -28.44 -4.53 38.45
C ALA A 489 -27.44 -5.68 38.56
N PHE A 490 -26.18 -5.47 38.14
CA PHE A 490 -25.11 -6.45 38.32
C PHE A 490 -24.61 -6.54 39.77
N ALA A 491 -24.56 -5.42 40.49
CA ALA A 491 -24.14 -5.39 41.88
C ALA A 491 -25.16 -6.06 42.82
N GLY A 492 -26.45 -6.01 42.48
CA GLY A 492 -27.52 -6.70 43.22
C GLY A 492 -27.49 -8.23 43.07
N ASP A 493 -26.95 -8.75 41.96
CA ASP A 493 -26.79 -10.18 41.75
C ASP A 493 -25.55 -10.71 42.50
N SER A 494 -25.77 -11.32 43.66
CA SER A 494 -24.71 -11.88 44.51
C SER A 494 -23.77 -12.85 43.76
N TRP A 495 -24.29 -13.66 42.83
CA TRP A 495 -23.43 -14.55 42.06
C TRP A 495 -22.52 -13.74 41.13
N PHE A 496 -23.06 -12.71 40.49
CA PHE A 496 -22.29 -11.84 39.62
C PHE A 496 -21.18 -11.13 40.41
N ALA A 497 -21.52 -10.49 41.53
CA ALA A 497 -20.58 -9.75 42.37
C ALA A 497 -19.41 -10.62 42.85
N ASP A 498 -19.68 -11.89 43.18
CA ASP A 498 -18.67 -12.81 43.71
C ASP A 498 -17.85 -13.54 42.63
N LYS A 499 -18.47 -13.86 41.49
CA LYS A 499 -17.92 -14.81 40.51
C LYS A 499 -17.63 -14.22 39.14
N ALA A 500 -18.14 -13.05 38.80
CA ALA A 500 -17.90 -12.42 37.51
C ALA A 500 -16.84 -11.31 37.63
N GLU A 501 -16.06 -11.11 36.57
CA GLU A 501 -15.33 -9.86 36.38
C GLU A 501 -16.02 -9.01 35.31
N LEU A 502 -16.04 -7.69 35.51
CA LEU A 502 -16.69 -6.73 34.62
C LEU A 502 -15.64 -5.86 33.92
N ILE A 503 -15.63 -5.90 32.59
CA ILE A 503 -14.68 -5.21 31.73
C ILE A 503 -15.47 -4.30 30.78
N TYR A 504 -15.40 -3.00 31.02
CA TYR A 504 -15.88 -1.98 30.09
C TYR A 504 -14.78 -1.63 29.08
N VAL A 505 -15.12 -1.57 27.80
CA VAL A 505 -14.17 -1.21 26.74
C VAL A 505 -14.63 0.07 26.06
N LEU A 506 -13.94 1.18 26.33
CA LEU A 506 -14.24 2.48 25.76
C LEU A 506 -13.49 2.67 24.43
N ASP A 507 -14.24 2.77 23.33
CA ASP A 507 -13.69 3.00 21.99
C ASP A 507 -13.69 4.48 21.57
N SER A 508 -14.11 5.37 22.47
CA SER A 508 -14.09 6.84 22.32
C SER A 508 -13.12 7.43 23.36
N PRO A 509 -11.79 7.31 23.14
CA PRO A 509 -10.77 7.75 24.10
C PRO A 509 -10.91 9.20 24.53
N GLU A 510 -11.49 10.05 23.69
CA GLU A 510 -11.78 11.44 24.01
C GLU A 510 -12.70 11.62 25.24
N HIS A 511 -13.51 10.61 25.60
CA HIS A 511 -14.44 10.63 26.74
C HIS A 511 -13.90 9.88 27.97
N GLU A 512 -12.62 9.50 27.98
CA GLU A 512 -12.02 8.72 29.07
C GLU A 512 -12.20 9.36 30.45
N ALA A 513 -12.02 10.68 30.57
CA ALA A 513 -12.10 11.36 31.85
C ALA A 513 -13.51 11.30 32.44
N GLU A 514 -14.53 11.54 31.60
CA GLU A 514 -15.95 11.48 31.98
C GLU A 514 -16.34 10.06 32.41
N VAL A 515 -16.02 9.05 31.59
CA VAL A 515 -16.37 7.66 31.85
C VAL A 515 -15.64 7.14 33.09
N ALA A 516 -14.36 7.46 33.27
CA ALA A 516 -13.61 7.04 34.46
C ALA A 516 -14.16 7.68 35.74
N HIS A 517 -14.60 8.94 35.68
CA HIS A 517 -15.26 9.61 36.81
C HIS A 517 -16.59 8.95 37.17
N LEU A 518 -17.43 8.66 36.17
CA LEU A 518 -18.70 7.96 36.34
C LEU A 518 -18.50 6.57 36.98
N LEU A 519 -17.58 5.76 36.44
CA LEU A 519 -17.28 4.43 36.96
C LEU A 519 -16.71 4.48 38.38
N GLY A 520 -15.86 5.48 38.69
CA GLY A 520 -15.35 5.70 40.05
C GLY A 520 -16.46 5.99 41.06
N GLY A 521 -17.41 6.87 40.71
CA GLY A 521 -18.58 7.15 41.55
C GLY A 521 -19.48 5.93 41.75
N LEU A 522 -19.74 5.16 40.69
CA LEU A 522 -20.55 3.95 40.76
C LEU A 522 -19.85 2.84 41.57
N TYR A 523 -18.53 2.71 41.48
CA TYR A 523 -17.76 1.82 42.34
C TYR A 523 -17.88 2.19 43.82
N LEU A 524 -17.78 3.48 44.17
CA LEU A 524 -17.95 3.94 45.56
C LEU A 524 -19.37 3.67 46.09
N ALA A 525 -20.38 3.77 45.23
CA ALA A 525 -21.78 3.57 45.62
C ALA A 525 -22.16 2.09 45.79
N TYR A 526 -21.67 1.20 44.91
CA TYR A 526 -22.12 -0.19 44.83
C TYR A 526 -21.06 -1.25 45.15
N GLY A 527 -19.78 -0.85 45.26
CA GLY A 527 -18.67 -1.73 45.60
C GLY A 527 -18.29 -2.78 44.54
N LEU A 528 -18.94 -2.79 43.37
CA LEU A 528 -18.71 -3.79 42.32
C LEU A 528 -17.38 -3.51 41.58
N PRO A 529 -16.36 -4.39 41.68
CA PRO A 529 -15.09 -4.19 41.01
C PRO A 529 -15.23 -4.20 39.49
N MET A 530 -14.54 -3.28 38.82
CA MET A 530 -14.65 -3.11 37.37
C MET A 530 -13.32 -2.67 36.75
N GLN A 531 -13.14 -2.99 35.46
CA GLN A 531 -12.02 -2.54 34.66
C GLN A 531 -12.52 -1.69 33.50
N LEU A 532 -11.85 -0.57 33.24
CA LEU A 532 -12.04 0.26 32.05
C LEU A 532 -10.83 0.10 31.13
N VAL A 533 -11.07 -0.42 29.94
CA VAL A 533 -10.11 -0.60 28.85
C VAL A 533 -10.35 0.51 27.84
N VAL A 534 -9.43 1.45 27.71
CA VAL A 534 -9.56 2.62 26.84
C VAL A 534 -8.76 2.36 25.57
N MET A 535 -9.43 2.20 24.45
CA MET A 535 -8.78 2.02 23.15
C MET A 535 -8.11 3.33 22.70
N GLY A 536 -7.04 3.24 21.90
CA GLY A 536 -6.37 4.43 21.36
C GLY A 536 -7.17 5.19 20.30
N ARG A 537 -8.24 4.59 19.75
CA ARG A 537 -9.18 5.17 18.79
C ARG A 537 -10.46 4.31 18.73
N ASN A 538 -11.48 4.81 18.02
CA ASN A 538 -12.64 4.00 17.65
C ASN A 538 -12.25 2.90 16.66
N GLY A 539 -12.30 1.65 17.13
CA GLY A 539 -12.08 0.44 16.33
C GLY A 539 -13.38 -0.26 15.89
N GLY A 540 -14.54 0.21 16.35
CA GLY A 540 -15.83 -0.45 16.19
C GLY A 540 -16.07 -1.59 17.19
N PHE A 541 -17.27 -2.16 17.12
CA PHE A 541 -17.76 -3.18 18.05
C PHE A 541 -16.85 -4.41 18.12
N SER A 542 -16.51 -5.02 16.99
CA SER A 542 -15.63 -6.20 16.93
C SER A 542 -14.30 -5.95 17.65
N ALA A 543 -13.65 -4.83 17.35
CA ALA A 543 -12.36 -4.48 17.92
C ALA A 543 -12.42 -4.25 19.44
N ALA A 544 -13.48 -3.57 19.91
CA ALA A 544 -13.71 -3.33 21.33
C ALA A 544 -13.98 -4.64 22.09
N CYS A 545 -14.87 -5.48 21.56
CA CYS A 545 -15.15 -6.81 22.11
C CYS A 545 -13.90 -7.68 22.17
N ASN A 546 -13.12 -7.73 21.09
CA ASN A 546 -11.85 -8.47 21.03
C ASN A 546 -10.83 -7.92 22.05
N ALA A 547 -10.71 -6.59 22.20
CA ALA A 547 -9.79 -5.97 23.16
C ALA A 547 -10.15 -6.34 24.61
N GLY A 548 -11.44 -6.34 24.96
CA GLY A 548 -11.91 -6.78 26.27
C GLY A 548 -11.72 -8.29 26.49
N ALA A 549 -12.06 -9.11 25.50
CA ALA A 549 -11.92 -10.56 25.54
C ALA A 549 -10.45 -11.01 25.69
N ASN A 550 -9.50 -10.27 25.13
CA ASN A 550 -8.06 -10.55 25.30
C ASN A 550 -7.57 -10.31 26.74
N LEU A 551 -8.29 -9.52 27.54
CA LEU A 551 -7.98 -9.26 28.94
C LEU A 551 -8.82 -10.11 29.90
N ALA A 552 -9.78 -10.87 29.37
CA ALA A 552 -10.68 -11.74 30.12
C ALA A 552 -9.93 -12.95 30.72
N ARG A 553 -10.18 -13.23 31.99
CA ARG A 553 -9.62 -14.35 32.78
C ARG A 553 -10.63 -15.46 33.06
N GLY A 554 -11.92 -15.19 32.94
CA GLY A 554 -13.01 -16.13 33.21
C GLY A 554 -13.03 -17.31 32.23
N GLU A 555 -13.58 -18.44 32.67
CA GLU A 555 -13.76 -19.61 31.80
C GLU A 555 -14.87 -19.37 30.77
N ALA A 556 -15.96 -18.74 31.21
CA ALA A 556 -17.01 -18.23 30.34
C ALA A 556 -16.73 -16.77 29.95
N LEU A 557 -17.07 -16.43 28.72
CA LEU A 557 -17.06 -15.08 28.19
C LEU A 557 -18.50 -14.67 27.87
N ALA A 558 -18.95 -13.56 28.44
CA ALA A 558 -20.22 -12.93 28.11
C ALA A 558 -19.93 -11.58 27.44
N LEU A 559 -20.34 -11.46 26.19
CA LEU A 559 -20.24 -10.23 25.42
C LEU A 559 -21.62 -9.59 25.45
N VAL A 560 -21.72 -8.39 26.03
CA VAL A 560 -23.01 -7.76 26.38
C VAL A 560 -22.97 -6.29 26.01
N ASN A 561 -24.03 -5.75 25.42
CA ASN A 561 -24.12 -4.31 25.15
C ASN A 561 -24.31 -3.49 26.43
N SER A 562 -23.94 -2.21 26.39
CA SER A 562 -24.03 -1.28 27.53
C SER A 562 -25.46 -0.93 27.96
N ASP A 563 -26.42 -1.13 27.07
CA ASP A 563 -27.86 -0.88 27.22
C ASP A 563 -28.68 -2.16 27.42
N VAL A 564 -28.01 -3.27 27.77
CA VAL A 564 -28.65 -4.54 28.13
C VAL A 564 -28.70 -4.70 29.65
N ILE A 565 -29.91 -4.88 30.17
CA ILE A 565 -30.21 -4.96 31.60
C ILE A 565 -30.91 -6.29 31.89
N PRO A 566 -30.47 -7.08 32.88
CA PRO A 566 -31.14 -8.33 33.23
C PRO A 566 -32.51 -8.07 33.85
N ALA A 567 -33.51 -8.89 33.48
CA ALA A 567 -34.84 -8.78 34.07
C ALA A 567 -34.89 -9.33 35.51
N ARG A 568 -33.97 -10.23 35.85
CA ARG A 568 -33.86 -10.91 37.17
C ARG A 568 -32.42 -11.32 37.44
N ASP A 569 -32.09 -11.47 38.72
CA ASP A 569 -30.82 -12.02 39.19
C ASP A 569 -30.62 -13.48 38.73
N GLY A 570 -29.37 -13.93 38.72
CA GLY A 570 -28.99 -15.29 38.32
C GLY A 570 -29.02 -15.53 36.81
N TRP A 571 -29.13 -14.47 36.01
CA TRP A 571 -29.20 -14.54 34.54
C TRP A 571 -27.93 -15.15 33.93
N LEU A 572 -26.75 -14.70 34.35
CA LEU A 572 -25.47 -15.14 33.81
C LEU A 572 -25.15 -16.61 34.14
N PRO A 573 -25.26 -17.08 35.40
CA PRO A 573 -25.04 -18.50 35.68
C PRO A 573 -26.08 -19.39 35.01
N ALA A 574 -27.31 -18.91 34.79
CA ALA A 574 -28.32 -19.65 34.02
C ALA A 574 -27.91 -19.85 32.55
N LEU A 575 -27.35 -18.83 31.90
CA LEU A 575 -26.81 -18.95 30.54
C LEU A 575 -25.55 -19.82 30.50
N ILE A 576 -24.63 -19.68 31.46
CA ILE A 576 -23.40 -20.48 31.52
C ILE A 576 -23.71 -21.97 31.66
N ARG A 577 -24.71 -22.34 32.47
CA ARG A 577 -25.15 -23.75 32.62
C ARG A 577 -25.62 -24.38 31.31
N LYS A 578 -25.97 -23.58 30.30
CA LYS A 578 -26.37 -24.06 28.97
C LYS A 578 -25.18 -24.35 28.04
N LEU A 579 -23.96 -23.96 28.41
CA LEU A 579 -22.73 -24.33 27.69
C LEU A 579 -22.35 -25.80 27.93
N ASP A 580 -23.17 -26.69 27.39
CA ASP A 580 -22.98 -28.14 27.51
C ASP A 580 -21.97 -28.67 26.48
N ARG A 581 -20.82 -29.11 26.99
CA ARG A 581 -19.75 -29.74 26.19
C ARG A 581 -20.22 -31.03 25.50
N ARG A 582 -21.10 -31.83 26.12
CA ARG A 582 -21.56 -33.11 25.56
C ARG A 582 -22.41 -32.89 24.31
N ASN A 583 -23.28 -31.88 24.35
CA ASN A 583 -24.12 -31.46 23.23
C ASN A 583 -23.42 -30.46 22.29
N ARG A 584 -22.12 -30.22 22.49
CA ARG A 584 -21.30 -29.28 21.72
C ARG A 584 -21.95 -27.90 21.61
N VAL A 585 -22.49 -27.36 22.70
CA VAL A 585 -23.05 -26.00 22.70
C VAL A 585 -21.91 -24.99 22.81
N GLY A 586 -21.65 -24.28 21.70
CA GLY A 586 -20.57 -23.30 21.60
C GLY A 586 -20.97 -21.92 22.09
N ALA A 587 -22.23 -21.52 21.91
CA ALA A 587 -22.76 -20.24 22.38
C ALA A 587 -24.24 -20.31 22.77
N VAL A 588 -24.64 -19.40 23.64
CA VAL A 588 -26.00 -19.26 24.17
C VAL A 588 -26.42 -17.79 24.11
N GLY A 589 -27.61 -17.54 23.58
CA GLY A 589 -28.24 -16.21 23.57
C GLY A 589 -29.54 -16.20 24.39
N PRO A 590 -29.81 -15.15 25.17
CA PRO A 590 -31.03 -15.02 25.96
C PRO A 590 -32.22 -14.52 25.13
N LYS A 591 -33.41 -14.47 25.75
CA LYS A 591 -34.53 -13.66 25.26
C LYS A 591 -34.22 -12.19 25.47
N LEU A 592 -34.27 -11.40 24.41
CA LEU A 592 -34.19 -9.94 24.51
C LEU A 592 -35.56 -9.31 24.31
N LEU A 593 -35.91 -8.41 25.21
CA LEU A 593 -37.13 -7.62 25.20
C LEU A 593 -36.81 -6.15 24.93
N TYR A 594 -37.70 -5.48 24.21
CA TYR A 594 -37.78 -4.02 24.20
C TYR A 594 -38.26 -3.49 25.57
N ASP A 595 -38.16 -2.19 25.77
CA ASP A 595 -38.61 -1.49 26.98
C ASP A 595 -40.12 -1.65 27.24
N ASP A 596 -40.92 -1.77 26.18
CA ASP A 596 -42.36 -2.08 26.23
C ASP A 596 -42.68 -3.57 26.51
N GLY A 597 -41.66 -4.41 26.67
CA GLY A 597 -41.82 -5.85 26.91
C GLY A 597 -42.14 -6.69 25.67
N SER A 598 -42.14 -6.10 24.46
CA SER A 598 -42.21 -6.85 23.21
C SER A 598 -40.87 -7.52 22.89
N LEU A 599 -40.91 -8.59 22.08
CA LEU A 599 -39.75 -9.38 21.70
C LEU A 599 -38.87 -8.62 20.73
N GLN A 600 -37.59 -8.55 21.06
CA GLN A 600 -36.55 -8.06 20.17
C GLN A 600 -35.74 -9.21 19.57
N HIS A 601 -35.48 -10.25 20.37
CA HIS A 601 -34.66 -11.39 19.94
C HIS A 601 -35.12 -12.71 20.57
N ALA A 602 -35.33 -13.71 19.70
CA ALA A 602 -35.54 -15.09 20.08
C ALA A 602 -34.62 -16.06 19.30
N GLY A 603 -33.41 -15.63 18.96
CA GLY A 603 -32.51 -16.27 18.00
C GLY A 603 -32.52 -15.59 16.62
N LEU A 604 -31.46 -15.78 15.84
CA LEU A 604 -31.31 -15.31 14.47
C LEU A 604 -31.64 -16.39 13.45
N TYR A 605 -32.10 -15.97 12.27
CA TYR A 605 -32.14 -16.75 11.05
C TYR A 605 -31.72 -15.90 9.85
N PHE A 606 -31.35 -16.57 8.76
CA PHE A 606 -30.86 -15.92 7.56
C PHE A 606 -31.88 -16.04 6.43
N LYS A 607 -32.06 -14.97 5.66
CA LYS A 607 -32.91 -14.98 4.47
C LYS A 607 -32.28 -14.11 3.38
N ARG A 608 -32.38 -14.54 2.12
CA ARG A 608 -31.95 -13.71 0.99
C ARG A 608 -32.92 -12.55 0.75
N ASP A 609 -32.37 -11.38 0.46
CA ASP A 609 -33.13 -10.24 -0.06
C ASP A 609 -33.39 -10.35 -1.57
N SER A 610 -34.01 -9.32 -2.16
CA SER A 610 -34.27 -9.28 -3.60
C SER A 610 -33.01 -9.17 -4.47
N LYS A 611 -31.86 -8.82 -3.88
CA LYS A 611 -30.56 -8.77 -4.54
C LYS A 611 -29.76 -10.07 -4.35
N GLY A 612 -30.34 -11.07 -3.68
CA GLY A 612 -29.70 -12.36 -3.41
C GLY A 612 -28.69 -12.34 -2.26
N CYS A 613 -28.59 -11.24 -1.49
CA CYS A 613 -27.69 -11.14 -0.35
C CYS A 613 -28.36 -11.68 0.92
N TRP A 614 -27.59 -12.34 1.79
CA TRP A 614 -28.09 -12.83 3.08
C TRP A 614 -28.28 -11.69 4.07
N LEU A 615 -29.46 -11.65 4.69
CA LEU A 615 -29.83 -10.72 5.76
C LEU A 615 -30.04 -11.47 7.07
N ASN A 616 -29.65 -10.82 8.17
CA ASN A 616 -29.91 -11.29 9.54
C ASN A 616 -31.34 -10.91 9.96
N HIS A 617 -32.13 -11.90 10.35
CA HIS A 617 -33.48 -11.70 10.89
C HIS A 617 -33.61 -12.29 12.29
N HIS A 618 -34.48 -11.71 13.10
CA HIS A 618 -34.75 -12.17 14.47
C HIS A 618 -36.08 -12.92 14.50
N TYR A 619 -36.08 -14.13 15.05
CA TYR A 619 -37.32 -14.88 15.25
C TYR A 619 -38.30 -14.10 16.14
N PHE A 620 -39.56 -14.02 15.73
CA PHE A 620 -40.69 -13.45 16.49
C PHE A 620 -40.52 -11.99 16.94
N LYS A 621 -39.64 -11.22 16.29
CA LYS A 621 -39.44 -9.79 16.58
C LYS A 621 -40.76 -9.02 16.46
N GLY A 622 -41.05 -8.18 17.45
CA GLY A 622 -42.28 -7.39 17.57
C GLY A 622 -43.47 -8.11 18.22
N MET A 623 -43.39 -9.43 18.46
CA MET A 623 -44.44 -10.16 19.18
C MET A 623 -44.36 -9.89 20.70
N PRO A 624 -45.43 -10.09 21.49
CA PRO A 624 -45.36 -9.93 22.95
C PRO A 624 -44.33 -10.86 23.61
N GLY A 625 -43.67 -10.44 24.70
CA GLY A 625 -42.67 -11.23 25.44
C GLY A 625 -43.14 -12.60 25.95
N HIS A 626 -44.45 -12.77 26.11
CA HIS A 626 -45.11 -14.01 26.52
C HIS A 626 -45.63 -14.85 25.35
N TYR A 627 -45.32 -14.49 24.09
CA TYR A 627 -45.70 -15.25 22.91
C TYR A 627 -45.17 -16.69 22.99
N ALA A 628 -46.06 -17.67 23.04
CA ALA A 628 -45.71 -19.05 23.42
C ALA A 628 -44.61 -19.68 22.52
N PRO A 629 -44.62 -19.54 21.18
CA PRO A 629 -43.54 -20.06 20.33
C PRO A 629 -42.16 -19.48 20.61
N ALA A 630 -42.08 -18.23 21.10
CA ALA A 630 -40.82 -17.61 21.47
C ALA A 630 -40.31 -18.05 22.84
N ASN A 631 -41.11 -18.76 23.65
CA ASN A 631 -40.73 -19.23 24.98
C ASN A 631 -40.27 -20.69 24.99
N VAL A 632 -39.83 -21.21 23.84
CA VAL A 632 -39.28 -22.56 23.67
C VAL A 632 -37.77 -22.50 23.42
N GLU A 633 -37.01 -23.17 24.29
CA GLU A 633 -35.57 -23.36 24.13
C GLU A 633 -35.28 -24.21 22.90
N ARG A 634 -34.36 -23.76 22.04
CA ARG A 634 -34.05 -24.46 20.79
C ARG A 634 -32.67 -24.13 20.23
N PRO A 635 -32.06 -25.02 19.43
CA PRO A 635 -30.94 -24.64 18.59
C PRO A 635 -31.37 -23.60 17.55
N VAL A 636 -30.52 -22.61 17.29
CA VAL A 636 -30.79 -21.52 16.34
C VAL A 636 -29.57 -21.25 15.45
N PRO A 637 -29.74 -20.81 14.20
CA PRO A 637 -28.64 -20.44 13.30
C PRO A 637 -27.59 -19.55 13.95
N GLY A 638 -28.02 -18.55 14.71
CA GLY A 638 -27.15 -17.66 15.48
C GLY A 638 -27.92 -16.91 16.56
N VAL A 639 -27.21 -16.10 17.32
CA VAL A 639 -27.74 -15.17 18.33
C VAL A 639 -27.10 -13.81 18.14
N THR A 640 -27.74 -12.75 18.64
CA THR A 640 -27.23 -11.38 18.45
C THR A 640 -26.09 -11.04 19.41
N GLY A 641 -25.20 -10.16 18.98
CA GLY A 641 -24.10 -9.60 19.77
C GLY A 641 -24.53 -8.77 20.97
N ALA A 642 -25.83 -8.41 21.08
CA ALA A 642 -26.33 -7.71 22.26
C ALA A 642 -26.16 -8.52 23.56
N CYS A 643 -26.26 -9.85 23.48
CA CYS A 643 -25.80 -10.73 24.54
C CYS A 643 -25.47 -12.13 23.98
N ILE A 644 -24.18 -12.49 23.97
CA ILE A 644 -23.73 -13.84 23.63
C ILE A 644 -22.82 -14.38 24.75
N VAL A 645 -23.15 -15.57 25.25
CA VAL A 645 -22.36 -16.27 26.27
C VAL A 645 -21.72 -17.50 25.65
N MET A 646 -20.41 -17.65 25.78
CA MET A 646 -19.64 -18.76 25.23
C MET A 646 -18.41 -19.10 26.08
N SER A 647 -17.72 -20.19 25.78
CA SER A 647 -16.42 -20.45 26.45
C SER A 647 -15.33 -19.53 25.89
N ARG A 648 -14.48 -18.98 26.78
CA ARG A 648 -13.33 -18.16 26.38
C ARG A 648 -12.38 -18.93 25.47
N ALA A 649 -12.16 -20.22 25.77
CA ALA A 649 -11.30 -21.09 24.97
C ALA A 649 -11.78 -21.19 23.52
N LEU A 650 -13.09 -21.41 23.30
CA LEU A 650 -13.67 -21.47 21.96
C LEU A 650 -13.57 -20.10 21.25
N PHE A 651 -13.79 -19.00 21.96
CA PHE A 651 -13.67 -17.66 21.38
C PHE A 651 -12.25 -17.42 20.85
N THR A 652 -11.22 -17.77 21.64
CA THR A 652 -9.83 -17.71 21.20
C THR A 652 -9.53 -18.67 20.04
N GLU A 653 -10.03 -19.90 20.09
CA GLU A 653 -9.83 -20.93 19.07
C GLU A 653 -10.34 -20.50 17.69
N ILE A 654 -11.52 -19.88 17.63
CA ILE A 654 -12.12 -19.43 16.37
C ILE A 654 -11.68 -18.02 15.94
N GLY A 655 -10.76 -17.39 16.69
CA GLY A 655 -10.20 -16.08 16.39
C GLY A 655 -11.11 -14.88 16.70
N GLY A 656 -12.13 -15.05 17.54
CA GLY A 656 -13.02 -13.98 17.98
C GLY A 656 -13.83 -13.30 16.86
N PHE A 657 -14.23 -12.05 17.09
CA PHE A 657 -14.94 -11.25 16.10
C PHE A 657 -14.03 -10.86 14.94
N ASP A 658 -14.59 -10.78 13.72
CA ASP A 658 -13.87 -10.26 12.57
C ASP A 658 -13.95 -8.73 12.49
N ASP A 659 -12.80 -8.09 12.31
CA ASP A 659 -12.68 -6.62 12.19
C ASP A 659 -12.88 -6.12 10.73
N ALA A 660 -13.20 -7.02 9.78
CA ALA A 660 -13.44 -6.65 8.39
C ALA A 660 -14.80 -5.96 8.15
N TYR A 661 -15.79 -6.19 9.02
CA TYR A 661 -17.10 -5.55 8.93
C TYR A 661 -16.98 -4.04 9.24
N VAL A 662 -17.58 -3.20 8.41
CA VAL A 662 -17.48 -1.73 8.54
C VAL A 662 -18.64 -1.20 9.35
N ILE A 663 -18.34 -0.43 10.40
CA ILE A 663 -19.35 0.32 11.17
C ILE A 663 -20.46 -0.61 11.72
N GLY A 664 -20.09 -1.78 12.25
CA GLY A 664 -20.99 -2.73 12.92
C GLY A 664 -22.01 -3.43 12.01
N ASP A 665 -22.86 -4.27 12.61
CA ASP A 665 -23.77 -5.20 11.91
C ASP A 665 -23.04 -6.36 11.20
N TYR A 666 -23.62 -7.55 11.30
CA TYR A 666 -23.11 -8.85 10.81
C TYR A 666 -21.94 -9.49 11.57
N GLU A 667 -21.20 -8.78 12.42
CA GLU A 667 -20.08 -9.39 13.17
C GLU A 667 -20.50 -10.50 14.15
N ASP A 668 -21.70 -10.39 14.73
CA ASP A 668 -22.29 -11.40 15.60
C ASP A 668 -22.69 -12.67 14.85
N SER A 669 -23.28 -12.51 13.67
CA SER A 669 -23.60 -13.61 12.79
C SER A 669 -22.35 -14.30 12.21
N ASP A 670 -21.28 -13.55 11.89
CA ASP A 670 -19.99 -14.11 11.47
C ASP A 670 -19.38 -14.96 12.59
N LEU A 671 -19.40 -14.46 13.84
CA LEU A 671 -18.98 -15.23 15.00
C LEU A 671 -19.81 -16.52 15.17
N CYS A 672 -21.14 -16.44 15.01
CA CYS A 672 -22.02 -17.61 15.05
C CYS A 672 -21.69 -18.64 13.96
N LEU A 673 -21.40 -18.18 12.73
CA LEU A 673 -21.02 -19.04 11.62
C LEU A 673 -19.64 -19.68 11.83
N LYS A 674 -18.68 -18.97 12.43
CA LYS A 674 -17.40 -19.55 12.87
C LYS A 674 -17.58 -20.64 13.92
N ILE A 675 -18.42 -20.42 14.93
CA ILE A 675 -18.77 -21.43 15.95
C ILE A 675 -19.33 -22.69 15.29
N ARG A 676 -20.26 -22.51 14.33
CA ARG A 676 -20.85 -23.63 13.58
C ARG A 676 -19.83 -24.36 12.71
N ARG A 677 -18.94 -23.63 12.05
CA ARG A 677 -17.84 -24.21 11.27
C ARG A 677 -16.89 -25.05 12.13
N ALA A 678 -16.70 -24.69 13.41
CA ALA A 678 -15.99 -25.50 14.39
C ALA A 678 -16.79 -26.71 14.91
N GLY A 679 -18.00 -26.94 14.38
CA GLY A 679 -18.88 -28.06 14.72
C GLY A 679 -19.63 -27.87 16.04
N PHE A 680 -19.83 -26.64 16.50
CA PHE A 680 -20.61 -26.35 17.70
C PHE A 680 -22.02 -25.82 17.36
N ASN A 681 -22.97 -26.14 18.23
CA ASN A 681 -24.34 -25.65 18.17
C ASN A 681 -24.49 -24.32 18.91
N ILE A 682 -25.51 -23.55 18.53
CA ILE A 682 -25.89 -22.30 19.20
C ILE A 682 -27.31 -22.46 19.72
N VAL A 683 -27.53 -22.11 20.99
CA VAL A 683 -28.80 -22.32 21.69
C VAL A 683 -29.42 -20.99 22.07
N TYR A 684 -30.71 -20.84 21.80
CA TYR A 684 -31.53 -19.77 22.34
C TYR A 684 -32.19 -20.21 23.66
N ALA A 685 -31.98 -19.45 24.73
CA ALA A 685 -32.45 -19.77 26.09
C ALA A 685 -33.52 -18.76 26.57
N PRO A 686 -34.83 -19.02 26.36
CA PRO A 686 -35.91 -18.10 26.74
C PRO A 686 -36.16 -18.01 28.26
N SER A 687 -35.59 -18.95 29.03
CA SER A 687 -35.64 -18.95 30.50
C SER A 687 -34.90 -17.77 31.13
N VAL A 688 -34.01 -17.12 30.37
CA VAL A 688 -33.32 -15.89 30.75
C VAL A 688 -33.82 -14.77 29.85
N ALA A 689 -34.41 -13.74 30.46
CA ALA A 689 -34.86 -12.54 29.78
C ALA A 689 -33.99 -11.34 30.18
N LEU A 690 -33.52 -10.59 29.18
CA LEU A 690 -32.85 -9.31 29.36
C LEU A 690 -33.63 -8.24 28.59
N TYR A 691 -33.68 -7.04 29.13
CA TYR A 691 -34.13 -5.86 28.41
C TYR A 691 -32.96 -5.28 27.65
N HIS A 692 -33.13 -5.06 26.34
CA HIS A 692 -32.17 -4.31 25.54
C HIS A 692 -32.86 -3.02 25.14
N LEU A 693 -32.43 -1.91 25.74
CA LEU A 693 -33.01 -0.58 25.57
C LEU A 693 -32.59 0.06 24.22
N GLU A 694 -32.49 -0.81 23.20
CA GLU A 694 -31.98 -0.60 21.85
C GLU A 694 -32.52 0.72 21.25
N ARG A 695 -31.63 1.45 20.55
CA ARG A 695 -31.86 2.63 19.69
C ARG A 695 -31.56 4.02 20.27
N GLN A 696 -31.11 4.18 21.51
CA GLN A 696 -30.70 5.53 21.98
C GLN A 696 -29.24 5.88 21.65
N SER A 697 -28.32 4.91 21.60
CA SER A 697 -26.92 5.12 21.24
C SER A 697 -26.68 5.30 19.73
N ILE A 698 -27.54 4.73 18.88
CA ILE A 698 -27.38 4.66 17.40
C ILE A 698 -28.30 5.64 16.64
N SER A 699 -29.34 6.20 17.28
CA SER A 699 -30.35 7.06 16.63
C SER A 699 -29.84 8.38 16.02
N LYS A 700 -28.56 8.71 16.18
CA LYS A 700 -27.96 9.91 15.57
C LYS A 700 -27.44 9.72 14.14
N SER A 701 -27.56 8.54 13.52
CA SER A 701 -27.23 8.33 12.10
C SER A 701 -28.28 7.49 11.36
N LEU A 702 -29.21 8.17 10.67
CA LEU A 702 -30.21 7.54 9.79
C LEU A 702 -29.60 6.70 8.65
N ASP A 703 -28.31 6.87 8.34
CA ASP A 703 -27.59 6.12 7.30
C ASP A 703 -27.12 4.70 7.72
N TYR A 704 -27.28 4.32 8.99
CA TYR A 704 -26.70 3.06 9.51
C TYR A 704 -27.44 1.80 9.03
N THR A 705 -28.78 1.78 9.10
CA THR A 705 -29.56 0.53 8.94
C THR A 705 -29.92 0.17 7.50
N ARG A 706 -29.62 1.03 6.52
CA ARG A 706 -29.87 0.82 5.07
C ARG A 706 -28.86 1.49 4.15
N GLY A 707 -27.77 2.03 4.72
CA GLY A 707 -26.73 2.69 3.95
C GLY A 707 -25.77 1.72 3.29
N VAL A 708 -24.74 2.28 2.65
CA VAL A 708 -23.68 1.55 1.95
C VAL A 708 -22.92 0.60 2.88
N ALA A 709 -22.76 0.95 4.16
CA ALA A 709 -22.07 0.12 5.15
C ALA A 709 -22.77 -1.22 5.39
N SER A 710 -24.08 -1.21 5.66
CA SER A 710 -24.87 -2.43 5.84
C SER A 710 -24.93 -3.27 4.56
N GLN A 711 -25.05 -2.63 3.38
CA GLN A 711 -24.98 -3.34 2.09
C GLN A 711 -23.60 -3.98 1.86
N HIS A 712 -22.50 -3.31 2.23
CA HIS A 712 -21.15 -3.89 2.19
C HIS A 712 -21.03 -5.08 3.13
N ASN A 713 -21.51 -4.98 4.37
CA ASN A 713 -21.40 -6.05 5.35
C ASN A 713 -22.25 -7.27 4.97
N SER A 714 -23.47 -7.07 4.45
CA SER A 714 -24.31 -8.14 3.90
C SER A 714 -23.65 -8.80 2.68
N TRP A 715 -23.09 -8.01 1.76
CA TRP A 715 -22.32 -8.52 0.62
C TRP A 715 -21.11 -9.35 1.11
N LEU A 716 -20.35 -8.83 2.07
CA LEU A 716 -19.15 -9.49 2.60
C LEU A 716 -19.51 -10.81 3.29
N GLN A 717 -20.56 -10.83 4.12
CA GLN A 717 -21.05 -12.05 4.74
C GLN A 717 -21.49 -13.05 3.69
N THR A 718 -22.26 -12.62 2.69
CA THR A 718 -22.71 -13.47 1.58
C THR A 718 -21.50 -14.06 0.86
N ARG A 719 -20.51 -13.26 0.45
CA ARG A 719 -19.30 -13.75 -0.23
C ARG A 719 -18.51 -14.76 0.60
N ARG A 720 -18.49 -14.61 1.93
CA ARG A 720 -17.74 -15.50 2.83
C ARG A 720 -18.47 -16.80 3.16
N TRP A 721 -19.79 -16.73 3.31
CA TRP A 721 -20.57 -17.76 3.98
C TRP A 721 -21.74 -18.32 3.15
N ASP A 722 -21.86 -17.96 1.86
CA ASP A 722 -23.01 -18.31 1.02
C ASP A 722 -23.40 -19.79 1.14
N ALA A 723 -22.45 -20.69 0.84
CA ALA A 723 -22.68 -22.13 0.85
C ALA A 723 -23.02 -22.66 2.24
N GLN A 724 -22.38 -22.14 3.29
CA GLN A 724 -22.63 -22.56 4.67
C GLN A 724 -24.01 -22.11 5.16
N ILE A 725 -24.42 -20.88 4.83
CA ILE A 725 -25.74 -20.38 5.19
C ILE A 725 -26.81 -21.13 4.41
N GLU A 726 -26.61 -21.38 3.12
CA GLU A 726 -27.54 -22.15 2.29
C GLU A 726 -27.76 -23.56 2.84
N LEU A 727 -26.69 -24.28 3.17
CA LEU A 727 -26.78 -25.60 3.80
C LEU A 727 -27.50 -25.54 5.15
N LEU A 728 -27.12 -24.58 6.01
CA LEU A 728 -27.69 -24.41 7.34
C LEU A 728 -29.20 -24.13 7.29
N MET A 729 -29.63 -23.23 6.41
CA MET A 729 -31.05 -22.89 6.26
C MET A 729 -31.82 -24.05 5.61
N GLY A 730 -31.23 -24.77 4.66
CA GLY A 730 -31.81 -25.98 4.09
C GLY A 730 -32.09 -27.08 5.12
N GLU A 731 -31.19 -27.31 6.07
CA GLU A 731 -31.38 -28.28 7.18
C GLU A 731 -32.47 -27.86 8.18
N ILE A 732 -32.63 -26.54 8.36
CA ILE A 732 -33.58 -25.97 9.31
C ILE A 732 -34.99 -25.96 8.74
N ASP A 733 -35.12 -25.58 7.46
CA ASP A 733 -36.38 -25.49 6.74
C ASP A 733 -36.90 -26.87 6.26
N ALA A 734 -36.03 -27.90 6.24
CA ALA A 734 -36.43 -29.26 5.90
C ALA A 734 -37.46 -29.83 6.89
N PRO A 735 -38.54 -30.49 6.41
CA PRO A 735 -39.52 -31.14 7.27
C PRO A 735 -38.87 -32.20 8.16
N ALA A 736 -39.32 -32.30 9.41
CA ALA A 736 -38.69 -33.09 10.48
C ALA A 736 -38.39 -34.56 10.13
N LEU A 737 -39.11 -35.15 9.17
CA LEU A 737 -38.90 -36.52 8.66
C LEU A 737 -37.64 -36.70 7.80
N ALA A 738 -36.98 -35.62 7.34
CA ALA A 738 -35.79 -35.69 6.48
C ALA A 738 -34.46 -35.43 7.22
N ARG A 739 -34.50 -35.07 8.52
CA ARG A 739 -33.28 -34.82 9.32
C ARG A 739 -32.58 -36.14 9.67
N LYS A 740 -31.68 -36.61 8.80
CA LYS A 740 -30.70 -37.64 9.17
C LYS A 740 -29.66 -37.03 10.10
N PRO A 741 -29.26 -37.70 11.20
CA PRO A 741 -28.11 -37.25 11.99
C PRO A 741 -26.86 -37.26 11.09
N SER A 742 -26.23 -36.10 10.89
CA SER A 742 -25.01 -35.99 10.11
C SER A 742 -23.85 -36.63 10.89
N LEU A 743 -23.62 -37.91 10.67
CA LEU A 743 -22.32 -38.54 10.91
C LEU A 743 -21.38 -38.12 9.77
N ARG A 744 -20.91 -36.87 9.80
CA ARG A 744 -19.72 -36.48 9.05
C ARG A 744 -18.66 -36.08 10.06
N GLU A 745 -17.56 -36.84 10.07
CA GLU A 745 -16.34 -36.40 10.73
C GLU A 745 -15.99 -35.01 10.17
N PRO A 746 -15.79 -33.99 11.02
CA PRO A 746 -15.24 -32.73 10.55
C PRO A 746 -13.84 -32.99 9.99
N ASP A 747 -13.37 -32.21 9.02
CA ASP A 747 -11.94 -32.11 8.73
C ASP A 747 -11.25 -31.64 10.01
N ILE A 748 -10.77 -32.61 10.79
CA ILE A 748 -10.03 -32.39 12.03
C ILE A 748 -8.70 -31.78 11.63
N LEU A 749 -8.45 -30.53 12.02
CA LEU A 749 -7.11 -29.96 12.09
C LEU A 749 -6.15 -31.00 12.70
N PRO A 750 -4.98 -31.28 12.11
CA PRO A 750 -4.13 -32.38 12.56
C PRO A 750 -3.79 -32.25 14.05
N ARG A 751 -4.02 -33.36 14.79
CA ARG A 751 -3.91 -33.57 16.25
C ARG A 751 -2.52 -33.32 16.88
N ALA A 752 -1.68 -32.44 16.34
CA ALA A 752 -0.30 -32.28 16.79
C ALA A 752 -0.09 -31.38 18.03
N ASN A 753 -1.08 -30.60 18.49
CA ASN A 753 -0.85 -29.61 19.57
C ASN A 753 -1.54 -29.90 20.93
N LEU A 754 -2.03 -31.12 21.16
CA LEU A 754 -2.74 -31.50 22.41
C LEU A 754 -1.82 -31.89 23.59
N ARG A 755 -0.51 -31.65 23.53
CA ARG A 755 0.42 -31.90 24.65
C ARG A 755 1.41 -30.76 24.85
N ARG A 756 0.95 -29.61 25.33
CA ARG A 756 1.76 -28.59 26.03
C ARG A 756 0.87 -27.47 26.60
N ALA A 757 -0.03 -27.81 27.51
CA ALA A 757 -0.75 -26.81 28.32
C ALA A 757 -1.11 -27.30 29.74
N THR A 758 -0.44 -28.35 30.22
CA THR A 758 -0.56 -28.87 31.60
C THR A 758 0.79 -29.20 32.21
N ALA A 759 1.79 -28.35 31.96
CA ALA A 759 3.07 -28.34 32.67
C ALA A 759 3.74 -26.96 32.54
N ALA A 760 3.27 -26.00 33.34
CA ALA A 760 3.98 -24.86 33.93
C ALA A 760 2.95 -24.01 34.70
#